data_AF-A0A817M5Q9-F1
#
_entry.id   AF-A0A817M5Q9-F1
#
_cell.length_a   1.000
_cell.length_b   1.000
_cell.length_c   1.000
_cell.angle_alpha   90.00
_cell.angle_beta   90.00
_cell.angle_gamma   90.00
#
_symmetry.space_group_name_H-M   'P 1'
#
loop_
_entity.id
_entity.type
_entity.pdbx_description
1 polymer ?
#
loop_
_entity_poly.entity_id
_entity_poly.type
_entity_poly.pdbx_seq_one_letter_code
_entity_poly.pdbx_strand_id
1 'polypeptide(L)'
;MDLIENLSEIKEDILQRLQHLKNVPNRLENPNIYHLNVGAMYPNIILTNRLQPSAIVDSTICAQCDLNCPNAHCQRKIEWIWSRTYITATRNELQRIQLQLENERFSFNAQSIEKNHFNNNNNNNTLSFHELPQETQLSIERKRLADYCRKAYKKVNHTREETRETTVCQCENSFYVDTVRAFRDRRYEYKGLHKKWKKNLTNAAKKDDLNEAKRCNNLIVIYDSLQLAHKCILNSFYGYVMRRGARWHRMEMGGIVCTTGSTIIKRTRELIEQIGRPIELDTDGIWCVLPATFPENYELITRDPSRPKVVISYPCSLLNLTIKDHYTNDQYHELVDKEKHQYKIRSENSIFFEIDGPYLAMILPASKEEGKRIKKRYCVFNMDGTIAELKGFEVKRNGELQLIKIFQASVFEAFLKGTTLEECYNHVATIADYWLDMLYSHAKDISDKELFELISERRTMSRMLSDYGEQKSTSISTAKRLAEFLGEDVIKDKGLCCRFVIANVPRDAPITERAIPLAIFQSEQSIRNHYLRKWLRLSSVDNLDIREILDWNYYIDRFNSCIQKIITIPAALQNIRIPVPRVSHPDWLHKRLVEKNSLYKQKHVGTMYPNIIITNRLQPLAIVNSTVCAQCNLNHPNARCQPNNNNNNNTLSFHELPQETQLSIERKHLADYCRKAY
;
A
#
# COMPACT_ATOMS: atom_id res chain seq x y z
N MET A 1 -23.98 18.61 28.13
CA MET A 1 -22.90 19.62 28.02
C MET A 1 -22.78 20.40 29.31
N ASP A 2 -23.92 20.75 29.90
CA ASP A 2 -24.14 21.57 31.10
C ASP A 2 -23.42 21.10 32.39
N LEU A 3 -22.83 19.90 32.40
CA LEU A 3 -21.99 19.39 33.49
C LEU A 3 -20.50 19.78 33.33
N ILE A 4 -20.09 20.38 32.22
CA ILE A 4 -18.70 20.79 31.95
C ILE A 4 -18.49 22.23 32.44
N GLU A 5 -17.45 22.46 33.22
CA GLU A 5 -17.19 23.76 33.86
C GLU A 5 -16.33 24.70 32.99
N ASN A 6 -15.23 24.17 32.42
CA ASN A 6 -14.22 24.95 31.69
C ASN A 6 -14.44 25.01 30.17
N LEU A 7 -15.67 24.77 29.69
CA LEU A 7 -15.96 24.70 28.25
C LEU A 7 -15.69 26.02 27.51
N SER A 8 -16.02 27.16 28.13
CA SER A 8 -15.84 28.49 27.52
C SER A 8 -14.37 28.85 27.37
N GLU A 9 -13.55 28.57 28.39
CA GLU A 9 -12.10 28.78 28.40
C GLU A 9 -11.41 27.97 27.30
N ILE A 10 -11.71 26.67 27.21
CA ILE A 10 -11.18 25.78 26.16
C ILE A 10 -11.58 26.27 24.77
N LYS A 11 -12.83 26.69 24.59
CA LYS A 11 -13.31 27.24 23.32
C LYS A 11 -12.56 28.53 22.94
N GLU A 12 -12.24 29.37 23.91
CA GLU A 12 -11.51 30.62 23.68
C GLU A 12 -10.04 30.38 23.30
N ASP A 13 -9.29 29.52 24.02
CA ASP A 13 -7.90 29.17 23.64
C ASP A 13 -7.84 28.54 22.24
N ILE A 14 -8.76 27.62 21.90
CA ILE A 14 -8.87 27.05 20.55
C ILE A 14 -9.07 28.17 19.50
N LEU A 15 -9.99 29.11 19.76
CA LEU A 15 -10.26 30.22 18.84
C LEU A 15 -9.05 31.14 18.69
N GLN A 16 -8.36 31.50 19.78
CA GLN A 16 -7.17 32.36 19.74
C GLN A 16 -6.03 31.71 18.95
N ARG A 17 -5.75 30.41 19.17
CA ARG A 17 -4.74 29.65 18.39
C ARG A 17 -5.07 29.59 16.90
N LEU A 18 -6.33 29.30 16.55
CA LEU A 18 -6.76 29.23 15.15
C LEU A 18 -6.76 30.61 14.47
N GLN A 19 -7.09 31.67 15.20
CA GLN A 19 -6.96 33.05 14.70
C GLN A 19 -5.48 33.41 14.45
N HIS A 20 -4.57 33.03 15.35
CA HIS A 20 -3.14 33.26 15.16
C HIS A 20 -2.60 32.52 13.92
N LEU A 21 -2.94 31.24 13.75
CA LEU A 21 -2.61 30.44 12.56
C LEU A 21 -3.17 31.05 11.27
N LYS A 22 -4.40 31.57 11.30
CA LYS A 22 -5.03 32.24 10.16
C LYS A 22 -4.35 33.56 9.80
N ASN A 23 -3.93 34.34 10.81
CA ASN A 23 -3.31 35.64 10.63
C ASN A 23 -1.85 35.53 10.15
N VAL A 24 -1.14 34.46 10.54
CA VAL A 24 0.24 34.20 10.12
C VAL A 24 0.32 32.79 9.51
N PRO A 25 -0.15 32.56 8.27
CA PRO A 25 -0.23 31.21 7.69
C PRO A 25 1.14 30.65 7.24
N ASN A 26 2.11 31.51 6.93
CA ASN A 26 3.46 31.11 6.54
C ASN A 26 4.38 31.17 7.76
N ARG A 27 4.83 30.01 8.25
CA ARG A 27 5.56 29.89 9.54
C ARG A 27 6.73 28.93 9.45
N LEU A 28 7.69 29.11 10.36
CA LEU A 28 8.76 28.18 10.66
C LEU A 28 8.69 27.88 12.15
N GLU A 29 8.21 26.68 12.49
CA GLU A 29 8.11 26.16 13.85
C GLU A 29 8.36 24.65 13.84
N ASN A 30 8.58 24.06 15.01
CA ASN A 30 8.74 22.62 15.12
C ASN A 30 7.41 21.91 14.75
N PRO A 31 7.45 20.79 14.02
CA PRO A 31 6.26 20.02 13.68
C PRO A 31 5.89 19.01 14.78
N ASN A 32 4.60 18.81 15.01
CA ASN A 32 4.10 17.66 15.77
C ASN A 32 3.64 16.57 14.79
N ILE A 33 4.28 15.40 14.89
CA ILE A 33 4.08 14.25 14.00
C ILE A 33 2.93 13.41 14.53
N TYR A 34 1.90 13.19 13.71
CA TYR A 34 0.70 12.45 14.05
C TYR A 34 0.36 11.34 13.07
N HIS A 35 -0.27 10.30 13.58
CA HIS A 35 -0.95 9.27 12.80
C HIS A 35 -2.46 9.36 13.05
N LEU A 36 -3.21 9.67 12.00
CA LEU A 36 -4.66 9.82 12.00
C LEU A 36 -5.26 8.56 11.36
N ASN A 37 -5.84 7.65 12.15
CA ASN A 37 -6.22 6.31 11.68
C ASN A 37 -7.68 5.97 11.98
N VAL A 38 -8.43 5.42 11.03
CA VAL A 38 -9.82 5.01 11.24
C VAL A 38 -9.87 3.68 11.99
N GLY A 39 -10.34 3.72 13.24
CA GLY A 39 -10.46 2.55 14.10
C GLY A 39 -11.32 1.46 13.48
N ALA A 40 -10.70 0.34 13.10
CA ALA A 40 -11.36 -0.80 12.43
C ALA A 40 -12.20 -0.38 11.19
N MET A 41 -11.60 0.43 10.32
CA MET A 41 -12.21 1.07 9.14
C MET A 41 -13.26 0.22 8.39
N TYR A 42 -12.85 -0.85 7.70
CA TYR A 42 -13.74 -1.65 6.86
C TYR A 42 -14.91 -2.29 7.64
N PRO A 43 -14.69 -2.94 8.81
CA PRO A 43 -15.76 -3.37 9.70
C PRO A 43 -16.74 -2.24 10.06
N ASN A 44 -16.25 -1.06 10.42
CA ASN A 44 -17.12 0.05 10.80
C ASN A 44 -17.87 0.69 9.61
N ILE A 45 -17.31 0.65 8.40
CA ILE A 45 -18.04 0.99 7.16
C ILE A 45 -19.15 -0.03 6.87
N ILE A 46 -18.86 -1.33 7.04
CA ILE A 46 -19.82 -2.44 6.92
C ILE A 46 -20.99 -2.25 7.89
N LEU A 47 -20.70 -2.01 9.17
CA LEU A 47 -21.69 -1.80 10.20
C LEU A 47 -22.52 -0.54 9.95
N THR A 48 -21.89 0.57 9.60
CA THR A 48 -22.57 1.86 9.36
C THR A 48 -23.57 1.79 8.21
N ASN A 49 -23.16 1.19 7.07
CA ASN A 49 -23.99 1.11 5.87
C ASN A 49 -24.83 -0.18 5.80
N ARG A 50 -24.84 -0.99 6.88
CA ARG A 50 -25.56 -2.26 7.00
C ARG A 50 -25.23 -3.25 5.87
N LEU A 51 -23.96 -3.24 5.43
CA LEU A 51 -23.52 -3.97 4.24
C LEU A 51 -23.43 -5.46 4.52
N GLN A 52 -24.14 -6.25 3.74
CA GLN A 52 -24.04 -7.71 3.77
C GLN A 52 -24.42 -8.32 2.43
N PRO A 53 -23.93 -9.52 2.09
CA PRO A 53 -24.11 -10.09 0.76
C PRO A 53 -25.57 -10.38 0.35
N SER A 54 -26.47 -10.61 1.31
CA SER A 54 -27.92 -10.76 1.08
C SER A 54 -28.62 -9.43 0.83
N ALA A 55 -28.15 -8.33 1.44
CA ALA A 55 -28.78 -7.01 1.31
C ALA A 55 -28.50 -6.31 -0.02
N ILE A 56 -27.60 -6.85 -0.85
CA ILE A 56 -27.35 -6.35 -2.21
C ILE A 56 -28.48 -6.84 -3.11
N VAL A 57 -29.40 -5.93 -3.45
CA VAL A 57 -30.61 -6.23 -4.24
C VAL A 57 -30.62 -5.45 -5.56
N ASP A 58 -31.20 -6.06 -6.58
CA ASP A 58 -31.53 -5.41 -7.84
C ASP A 58 -32.99 -4.92 -7.84
N SER A 59 -33.39 -4.26 -8.93
CA SER A 59 -34.76 -3.75 -9.10
C SER A 59 -35.81 -4.87 -9.15
N THR A 60 -35.46 -6.05 -9.64
CA THR A 60 -36.38 -7.19 -9.74
C THR A 60 -36.69 -7.84 -8.39
N ILE A 61 -35.67 -8.06 -7.55
CA ILE A 61 -35.84 -8.55 -6.18
C ILE A 61 -36.58 -7.50 -5.35
N CYS A 62 -36.23 -6.22 -5.49
CA CYS A 62 -36.88 -5.16 -4.74
C CYS A 62 -38.36 -4.96 -5.15
N ALA A 63 -38.70 -5.10 -6.43
CA ALA A 63 -40.08 -5.05 -6.92
C ALA A 63 -40.98 -6.17 -6.37
N GLN A 64 -40.42 -7.31 -5.97
CA GLN A 64 -41.13 -8.45 -5.38
C GLN A 64 -41.29 -8.35 -3.85
N CYS A 65 -40.74 -7.30 -3.21
CA CYS A 65 -40.74 -7.18 -1.76
C CYS A 65 -41.99 -6.44 -1.25
N ASP A 66 -42.72 -7.03 -0.29
CA ASP A 66 -43.90 -6.41 0.33
C ASP A 66 -43.61 -5.07 1.02
N LEU A 67 -42.35 -4.80 1.38
CA LEU A 67 -41.91 -3.54 1.97
C LEU A 67 -41.62 -2.44 0.92
N ASN A 68 -41.73 -2.73 -0.38
CA ASN A 68 -41.48 -1.80 -1.47
C ASN A 68 -42.70 -0.89 -1.76
N CYS A 69 -43.05 -0.07 -0.78
CA CYS A 69 -44.12 0.93 -0.87
C CYS A 69 -43.61 2.26 -1.45
N PRO A 70 -44.48 3.17 -1.95
CA PRO A 70 -44.08 4.46 -2.52
C PRO A 70 -43.21 5.35 -1.61
N ASN A 71 -43.30 5.18 -0.28
CA ASN A 71 -42.50 5.91 0.71
C ASN A 71 -41.43 5.02 1.38
N ALA A 72 -40.95 3.96 0.72
CA ALA A 72 -39.98 3.03 1.27
C ALA A 72 -38.57 3.66 1.42
N HIS A 73 -38.20 4.01 2.65
CA HIS A 73 -36.86 4.55 2.98
C HIS A 73 -35.77 3.47 3.14
N CYS A 74 -36.06 2.21 2.83
CA CYS A 74 -35.16 1.08 3.04
C CYS A 74 -34.14 0.85 1.89
N GLN A 75 -34.28 1.54 0.76
CA GLN A 75 -33.42 1.39 -0.42
C GLN A 75 -32.22 2.34 -0.35
N ARG A 76 -31.13 1.93 0.31
CA ARG A 76 -29.90 2.75 0.38
C ARG A 76 -29.05 2.55 -0.87
N LYS A 77 -29.07 3.52 -1.78
CA LYS A 77 -28.20 3.56 -2.97
C LYS A 77 -26.79 4.02 -2.59
N ILE A 78 -25.77 3.29 -3.05
CA ILE A 78 -24.36 3.63 -2.81
C ILE A 78 -23.54 3.43 -4.08
N GLU A 79 -22.71 4.42 -4.41
CA GLU A 79 -21.77 4.34 -5.52
C GLU A 79 -20.47 3.60 -5.15
N TRP A 80 -19.93 2.86 -6.13
CA TRP A 80 -18.64 2.19 -6.02
C TRP A 80 -17.91 2.13 -7.35
N ILE A 81 -16.57 2.06 -7.30
CA ILE A 81 -15.74 1.99 -8.51
C ILE A 81 -15.50 0.52 -8.87
N TRP A 82 -16.06 0.09 -10.00
CA TRP A 82 -15.73 -1.19 -10.61
C TRP A 82 -14.51 -1.04 -11.52
N SER A 83 -13.58 -2.00 -11.47
CA SER A 83 -12.45 -2.05 -12.39
C SER A 83 -12.31 -3.44 -13.01
N ARG A 84 -12.14 -3.45 -14.33
CA ARG A 84 -11.79 -4.63 -15.12
C ARG A 84 -10.43 -4.46 -15.76
N THR A 85 -9.64 -5.54 -15.75
CA THR A 85 -8.47 -5.70 -16.63
C THR A 85 -8.80 -6.81 -17.61
N TYR A 86 -8.76 -6.51 -18.90
CA TYR A 86 -9.11 -7.45 -19.98
C TYR A 86 -8.05 -7.41 -21.08
N ILE A 87 -7.96 -8.49 -21.86
CA ILE A 87 -7.02 -8.59 -22.97
C ILE A 87 -7.39 -7.56 -24.05
N THR A 88 -6.40 -6.93 -24.68
CA THR A 88 -6.63 -5.85 -25.66
C THR A 88 -7.34 -6.33 -26.94
N ALA A 89 -7.17 -7.60 -27.32
CA ALA A 89 -7.79 -8.20 -28.50
C ALA A 89 -9.32 -8.13 -28.49
N THR A 90 -9.87 -7.84 -29.66
CA THR A 90 -11.29 -7.83 -29.97
C THR A 90 -11.86 -9.25 -30.10
N ARG A 91 -13.20 -9.36 -30.09
CA ARG A 91 -13.91 -10.66 -30.26
C ARG A 91 -13.56 -11.36 -31.59
N ASN A 92 -13.33 -10.61 -32.67
CA ASN A 92 -13.03 -11.16 -33.98
C ASN A 92 -11.59 -11.73 -34.04
N GLU A 93 -10.65 -11.09 -33.33
CA GLU A 93 -9.27 -11.57 -33.22
C GLU A 93 -9.18 -12.80 -32.30
N LEU A 94 -9.99 -12.82 -31.23
CA LEU A 94 -10.18 -14.01 -30.38
C LEU A 94 -10.67 -15.20 -31.21
N GLN A 95 -11.74 -15.04 -31.98
CA GLN A 95 -12.29 -16.09 -32.83
C GLN A 95 -11.28 -16.56 -33.89
N ARG A 96 -10.51 -15.64 -34.49
CA ARG A 96 -9.42 -16.00 -35.43
C ARG A 96 -8.33 -16.85 -34.76
N ILE A 97 -7.97 -16.52 -33.52
CA ILE A 97 -6.98 -17.28 -32.75
C ILE A 97 -7.55 -18.66 -32.35
N GLN A 98 -8.83 -18.75 -31.99
CA GLN A 98 -9.50 -20.03 -31.72
C GLN A 98 -9.46 -20.93 -32.97
N LEU A 99 -9.91 -20.44 -34.12
CA LEU A 99 -9.83 -21.14 -35.42
C LEU A 99 -8.39 -21.56 -35.78
N GLN A 100 -7.37 -20.75 -35.45
CA GLN A 100 -5.98 -21.14 -35.64
C GLN A 100 -5.60 -22.33 -34.73
N LEU A 101 -5.96 -22.27 -33.44
CA LEU A 101 -5.63 -23.30 -32.46
C LEU A 101 -6.33 -24.63 -32.76
N GLU A 102 -7.57 -24.60 -33.27
CA GLU A 102 -8.32 -25.79 -33.71
C GLU A 102 -7.61 -26.56 -34.83
N ASN A 103 -6.86 -25.86 -35.68
CA ASN A 103 -6.05 -26.45 -36.75
C ASN A 103 -4.63 -26.87 -36.31
N GLU A 104 -4.21 -26.54 -35.08
CA GLU A 104 -2.90 -26.93 -34.53
C GLU A 104 -2.98 -28.27 -33.77
N ARG A 105 -1.87 -29.02 -33.79
CA ARG A 105 -1.69 -30.23 -32.98
C ARG A 105 -0.69 -29.98 -31.85
N PHE A 106 -0.98 -30.51 -30.68
CA PHE A 106 -0.25 -30.25 -29.44
C PHE A 106 0.34 -31.53 -28.88
N SER A 107 1.65 -31.55 -28.67
CA SER A 107 2.33 -32.65 -27.98
C SER A 107 1.92 -32.68 -26.50
N PHE A 108 1.31 -33.77 -26.06
CA PHE A 108 0.88 -33.96 -24.67
C PHE A 108 1.79 -34.96 -23.94
N ASN A 109 2.43 -34.51 -22.86
CA ASN A 109 3.26 -35.40 -22.04
C ASN A 109 2.37 -36.25 -21.14
N ALA A 110 2.19 -37.53 -21.48
CA ALA A 110 1.34 -38.51 -20.81
C ALA A 110 1.78 -38.94 -19.39
N GLN A 111 2.58 -38.12 -18.68
CA GLN A 111 3.08 -38.41 -17.33
C GLN A 111 2.17 -37.87 -16.21
N SER A 112 1.13 -37.10 -16.51
CA SER A 112 0.38 -36.32 -15.50
C SER A 112 -1.08 -36.72 -15.25
N ILE A 113 -1.64 -37.72 -15.95
CA ILE A 113 -3.01 -38.22 -15.74
C ILE A 113 -3.03 -39.75 -15.85
N GLU A 114 -3.86 -40.41 -15.03
CA GLU A 114 -4.08 -41.86 -15.05
C GLU A 114 -4.50 -42.38 -16.44
N LYS A 115 -3.96 -43.53 -16.82
CA LYS A 115 -4.02 -44.11 -18.19
C LYS A 115 -5.42 -44.52 -18.70
N ASN A 116 -6.50 -44.24 -17.97
CA ASN A 116 -7.76 -44.97 -18.10
C ASN A 116 -8.78 -44.38 -19.11
N HIS A 117 -8.43 -43.34 -19.88
CA HIS A 117 -9.36 -42.74 -20.86
C HIS A 117 -8.88 -42.60 -22.30
N PHE A 118 -7.60 -42.85 -22.62
CA PHE A 118 -7.09 -42.72 -23.99
C PHE A 118 -6.86 -44.07 -24.65
N ASN A 119 -7.94 -44.61 -25.22
CA ASN A 119 -7.90 -45.82 -26.03
C ASN A 119 -7.49 -45.46 -27.47
N ASN A 120 -6.17 -45.45 -27.78
CA ASN A 120 -5.70 -45.56 -29.17
C ASN A 120 -4.21 -45.92 -29.30
N ASN A 121 -3.94 -46.94 -30.13
CA ASN A 121 -2.61 -47.50 -30.41
C ASN A 121 -1.82 -46.67 -31.45
N ASN A 122 -1.44 -45.42 -31.14
CA ASN A 122 -0.61 -44.61 -32.04
C ASN A 122 0.59 -43.98 -31.30
N ASN A 123 1.81 -44.25 -31.80
CA ASN A 123 3.09 -43.77 -31.23
C ASN A 123 3.34 -42.25 -31.34
N ASN A 124 2.33 -41.45 -31.68
CA ASN A 124 2.42 -39.99 -31.78
C ASN A 124 1.58 -39.35 -30.68
N ASN A 125 2.24 -38.84 -29.63
CA ASN A 125 1.64 -38.12 -28.49
C ASN A 125 1.06 -36.73 -28.86
N THR A 126 0.43 -36.58 -30.03
CA THR A 126 -0.13 -35.31 -30.52
C THR A 126 -1.65 -35.33 -30.47
N LEU A 127 -2.24 -34.47 -29.64
CA LEU A 127 -3.70 -34.26 -29.54
C LEU A 127 -4.12 -33.02 -30.33
N SER A 128 -5.36 -32.99 -30.81
CA SER A 128 -6.02 -31.78 -31.30
C SER A 128 -6.42 -30.86 -30.14
N PHE A 129 -6.71 -29.59 -30.42
CA PHE A 129 -7.03 -28.62 -29.37
C PHE A 129 -8.22 -29.04 -28.49
N HIS A 130 -9.29 -29.59 -29.08
CA HIS A 130 -10.50 -29.98 -28.35
C HIS A 130 -10.30 -31.20 -27.43
N GLU A 131 -9.32 -32.06 -27.73
CA GLU A 131 -8.98 -33.25 -26.93
C GLU A 131 -8.14 -32.91 -25.68
N LEU A 132 -7.59 -31.70 -25.61
CA LEU A 132 -6.83 -31.23 -24.44
C LEU A 132 -7.76 -30.95 -23.24
N PRO A 133 -7.29 -31.11 -22.00
CA PRO A 133 -8.04 -30.66 -20.82
C PRO A 133 -8.38 -29.16 -20.90
N GLN A 134 -9.57 -28.77 -20.43
CA GLN A 134 -10.08 -27.39 -20.55
C GLN A 134 -9.12 -26.34 -19.95
N GLU A 135 -8.44 -26.65 -18.84
CA GLU A 135 -7.42 -25.75 -18.27
C GLU A 135 -6.20 -25.56 -19.18
N THR A 136 -5.79 -26.62 -19.89
CA THR A 136 -4.70 -26.59 -20.87
C THR A 136 -5.10 -25.78 -22.10
N GLN A 137 -6.32 -25.99 -22.63
CA GLN A 137 -6.89 -25.19 -23.71
C GLN A 137 -6.85 -23.69 -23.37
N LEU A 138 -7.44 -23.32 -22.22
CA LEU A 138 -7.48 -21.93 -21.73
C LEU A 138 -6.08 -21.33 -21.49
N SER A 139 -5.10 -22.14 -21.09
CA SER A 139 -3.71 -21.71 -20.90
C SER A 139 -3.03 -21.38 -22.23
N ILE A 140 -3.18 -22.27 -23.22
CA ILE A 140 -2.64 -22.09 -24.58
C ILE A 140 -3.28 -20.88 -25.27
N GLU A 141 -4.61 -20.77 -25.21
CA GLU A 141 -5.39 -19.68 -25.78
C GLU A 141 -4.96 -18.32 -25.18
N ARG A 142 -4.89 -18.22 -23.84
CA ARG A 142 -4.41 -17.02 -23.15
C ARG A 142 -2.97 -16.66 -23.52
N LYS A 143 -2.08 -17.65 -23.67
CA LYS A 143 -0.69 -17.42 -24.10
C LYS A 143 -0.68 -16.85 -25.52
N ARG A 144 -1.40 -17.47 -26.45
CA ARG A 144 -1.47 -17.06 -27.87
C ARG A 144 -2.07 -15.65 -28.03
N LEU A 145 -3.15 -15.35 -27.30
CA LEU A 145 -3.74 -14.02 -27.21
C LEU A 145 -2.76 -12.98 -26.67
N ALA A 146 -2.02 -13.30 -25.60
CA ALA A 146 -1.06 -12.37 -25.01
C ALA A 146 0.15 -12.12 -25.92
N ASP A 147 0.60 -13.15 -26.67
CA ASP A 147 1.65 -13.04 -27.68
C ASP A 147 1.18 -12.18 -28.86
N TYR A 148 -0.06 -12.40 -29.34
CA TYR A 148 -0.70 -11.59 -30.37
C TYR A 148 -0.82 -10.11 -29.95
N CYS A 149 -1.35 -9.85 -28.75
CA CYS A 149 -1.50 -8.48 -28.24
C CYS A 149 -0.16 -7.76 -28.05
N ARG A 150 0.92 -8.48 -27.69
CA ARG A 150 2.28 -7.92 -27.66
C ARG A 150 2.77 -7.50 -29.04
N LYS A 151 2.45 -8.27 -30.09
CA LYS A 151 2.83 -7.95 -31.48
C LYS A 151 1.97 -6.84 -32.09
N ALA A 152 0.64 -6.96 -32.03
CA ALA A 152 -0.30 -6.05 -32.67
C ALA A 152 -0.45 -4.72 -31.91
N TYR A 153 -0.61 -4.77 -30.59
CA TYR A 153 -0.97 -3.60 -29.76
C TYR A 153 0.16 -3.08 -28.87
N LYS A 154 1.30 -3.77 -28.81
CA LYS A 154 2.42 -3.52 -27.85
C LYS A 154 2.01 -3.56 -26.36
N LYS A 155 0.75 -3.91 -26.05
CA LYS A 155 0.13 -3.92 -24.72
C LYS A 155 -0.81 -5.12 -24.60
N VAL A 156 -0.59 -6.00 -23.62
CA VAL A 156 -1.37 -7.25 -23.44
C VAL A 156 -2.79 -6.98 -22.95
N ASN A 157 -2.93 -6.07 -21.98
CA ASN A 157 -4.17 -5.82 -21.28
C ASN A 157 -4.53 -4.33 -21.28
N HIS A 158 -5.83 -4.06 -21.39
CA HIS A 158 -6.43 -2.78 -21.09
C HIS A 158 -7.07 -2.83 -19.69
N THR A 159 -6.98 -1.74 -18.94
CA THR A 159 -7.68 -1.57 -17.65
C THR A 159 -8.71 -0.47 -17.83
N ARG A 160 -9.96 -0.71 -17.42
CA ARG A 160 -11.02 0.30 -17.42
C ARG A 160 -11.64 0.39 -16.04
N GLU A 161 -12.02 1.60 -15.66
CA GLU A 161 -12.75 1.92 -14.43
C GLU A 161 -14.11 2.51 -14.79
N GLU A 162 -15.13 2.12 -14.05
CA GLU A 162 -16.53 2.54 -14.24
C GLU A 162 -17.16 2.71 -12.86
N THR A 163 -17.73 3.89 -12.57
CA THR A 163 -18.58 4.08 -11.38
C THR A 163 -19.89 3.32 -11.58
N ARG A 164 -20.33 2.61 -10.55
CA ARG A 164 -21.59 1.86 -10.51
C ARG A 164 -22.37 2.22 -9.26
N GLU A 165 -23.69 2.32 -9.37
CA GLU A 165 -24.59 2.39 -8.22
C GLU A 165 -25.04 0.98 -7.80
N THR A 166 -25.33 0.77 -6.53
CA THR A 166 -25.93 -0.46 -6.02
C THR A 166 -26.86 -0.18 -4.85
N THR A 167 -28.01 -0.86 -4.81
CA THR A 167 -29.00 -0.73 -3.75
C THR A 167 -28.72 -1.72 -2.61
N VAL A 168 -28.67 -1.21 -1.39
CA VAL A 168 -28.50 -1.97 -0.15
C VAL A 168 -29.80 -1.93 0.65
N CYS A 169 -30.53 -3.05 0.68
CA CYS A 169 -31.76 -3.19 1.46
C CYS A 169 -31.47 -3.08 2.96
N GLN A 170 -32.03 -2.04 3.59
CA GLN A 170 -31.85 -1.80 5.02
C GLN A 170 -32.75 -2.69 5.90
N CYS A 171 -33.77 -3.36 5.33
CA CYS A 171 -34.66 -4.26 6.09
C CYS A 171 -34.24 -5.74 6.10
N GLU A 172 -33.31 -6.16 5.25
CA GLU A 172 -32.84 -7.55 5.14
C GLU A 172 -32.36 -8.13 6.49
N ASN A 173 -32.50 -9.43 6.74
CA ASN A 173 -32.04 -10.10 7.97
C ASN A 173 -30.55 -9.81 8.24
N SER A 174 -30.24 -9.17 9.37
CA SER A 174 -28.93 -8.60 9.69
C SER A 174 -27.84 -9.57 10.15
N PHE A 175 -28.05 -10.90 10.10
CA PHE A 175 -27.16 -11.93 10.68
C PHE A 175 -25.66 -11.73 10.40
N TYR A 176 -25.29 -11.28 9.18
CA TYR A 176 -23.90 -11.05 8.81
C TYR A 176 -23.35 -9.79 9.49
N VAL A 177 -24.10 -8.67 9.43
CA VAL A 177 -23.76 -7.41 10.09
C VAL A 177 -23.64 -7.60 11.61
N ASP A 178 -24.56 -8.38 12.20
CA ASP A 178 -24.59 -8.68 13.63
C ASP A 178 -23.40 -9.55 14.06
N THR A 179 -22.98 -10.50 13.20
CA THR A 179 -21.76 -11.28 13.41
C THR A 179 -20.51 -10.39 13.38
N VAL A 180 -20.40 -9.47 12.40
CA VAL A 180 -19.30 -8.48 12.35
C VAL A 180 -19.28 -7.60 13.60
N ARG A 181 -20.46 -7.17 14.09
CA ARG A 181 -20.59 -6.36 15.31
C ARG A 181 -20.10 -7.13 16.54
N ALA A 182 -20.55 -8.37 16.72
CA ALA A 182 -20.12 -9.22 17.83
C ALA A 182 -18.60 -9.45 17.86
N PHE A 183 -17.96 -9.67 16.71
CA PHE A 183 -16.49 -9.80 16.62
C PHE A 183 -15.76 -8.48 16.89
N ARG A 184 -16.30 -7.34 16.45
CA ARG A 184 -15.74 -6.00 16.75
C ARG A 184 -15.81 -5.70 18.24
N ASP A 185 -16.97 -5.90 18.86
CA ASP A 185 -17.22 -5.49 20.23
C ASP A 185 -16.43 -6.38 21.21
N ARG A 186 -16.35 -7.69 20.95
CA ARG A 186 -15.43 -8.62 21.66
C ARG A 186 -13.96 -8.22 21.51
N ARG A 187 -13.54 -7.73 20.33
CA ARG A 187 -12.18 -7.20 20.15
C ARG A 187 -11.94 -5.94 20.99
N TYR A 188 -12.94 -5.06 21.10
CA TYR A 188 -12.85 -3.86 21.93
C TYR A 188 -12.78 -4.19 23.42
N GLU A 189 -13.48 -5.24 23.89
CA GLU A 189 -13.33 -5.78 25.24
C GLU A 189 -11.86 -6.19 25.51
N TYR A 190 -11.24 -6.99 24.64
CA TYR A 190 -9.82 -7.38 24.79
C TYR A 190 -8.86 -6.19 24.66
N LYS A 191 -9.11 -5.21 23.76
CA LYS A 191 -8.33 -3.96 23.67
C LYS A 191 -8.42 -3.16 24.98
N GLY A 192 -9.59 -3.12 25.61
CA GLY A 192 -9.83 -2.49 26.91
C GLY A 192 -9.11 -3.19 28.06
N LEU A 193 -9.20 -4.53 28.12
CA LEU A 193 -8.50 -5.34 29.11
C LEU A 193 -6.97 -5.22 28.98
N HIS A 194 -6.43 -5.28 27.76
CA HIS A 194 -5.01 -5.02 27.51
C HIS A 194 -4.55 -3.65 28.03
N LYS A 195 -5.33 -2.58 27.77
CA LYS A 195 -5.04 -1.23 28.30
C LYS A 195 -5.12 -1.18 29.84
N LYS A 196 -6.11 -1.86 30.45
CA LYS A 196 -6.26 -1.98 31.91
C LYS A 196 -5.04 -2.67 32.54
N TRP A 197 -4.58 -3.78 31.97
CA TRP A 197 -3.44 -4.52 32.50
C TRP A 197 -2.10 -3.80 32.31
N LYS A 198 -1.91 -3.03 31.22
CA LYS A 198 -0.77 -2.10 31.10
C LYS A 198 -0.76 -1.04 32.21
N LYS A 199 -1.91 -0.45 32.54
CA LYS A 199 -2.00 0.49 33.68
C LYS A 199 -1.71 -0.20 35.02
N ASN A 200 -2.21 -1.42 35.22
CA ASN A 200 -1.93 -2.20 36.42
C ASN A 200 -0.44 -2.52 36.56
N LEU A 201 0.26 -2.89 35.47
CA LEU A 201 1.71 -3.08 35.48
C LEU A 201 2.46 -1.82 35.94
N THR A 202 2.11 -0.64 35.42
CA THR A 202 2.72 0.62 35.86
C THR A 202 2.44 0.96 37.33
N ASN A 203 1.33 0.48 37.89
CA ASN A 203 1.01 0.64 39.31
C ASN A 203 1.73 -0.40 40.19
N ALA A 204 1.92 -1.63 39.71
CA ALA A 204 2.68 -2.68 40.40
C ALA A 204 4.17 -2.33 40.46
N ALA A 205 4.74 -1.83 39.36
CA ALA A 205 6.13 -1.34 39.32
C ALA A 205 6.38 -0.18 40.31
N LYS A 206 5.40 0.71 40.52
CA LYS A 206 5.47 1.77 41.55
C LYS A 206 5.38 1.26 42.99
N LYS A 207 4.97 0.01 43.20
CA LYS A 207 4.84 -0.65 44.51
C LYS A 207 5.92 -1.71 44.76
N ASP A 208 6.82 -1.90 43.79
CA ASP A 208 7.85 -2.96 43.76
C ASP A 208 7.33 -4.40 43.96
N ASP A 209 6.07 -4.66 43.58
CA ASP A 209 5.49 -6.01 43.64
C ASP A 209 5.89 -6.84 42.42
N LEU A 210 6.98 -7.59 42.55
CA LEU A 210 7.52 -8.46 41.51
C LEU A 210 6.55 -9.59 41.09
N ASN A 211 5.66 -10.05 41.96
CA ASN A 211 4.74 -11.13 41.66
C ASN A 211 3.53 -10.62 40.87
N GLU A 212 2.94 -9.50 41.30
CA GLU A 212 1.87 -8.82 40.57
C GLU A 212 2.37 -8.26 39.23
N ALA A 213 3.62 -7.78 39.15
CA ALA A 213 4.23 -7.35 37.90
C ALA A 213 4.37 -8.50 36.88
N LYS A 214 4.84 -9.68 37.31
CA LYS A 214 4.87 -10.90 36.47
C LYS A 214 3.46 -11.30 36.01
N ARG A 215 2.47 -11.27 36.90
CA ARG A 215 1.07 -11.58 36.58
C ARG A 215 0.49 -10.60 35.56
N CYS A 216 0.74 -9.30 35.73
CA CYS A 216 0.33 -8.27 34.79
C CYS A 216 0.96 -8.46 33.41
N ASN A 217 2.26 -8.77 33.32
CA ASN A 217 2.95 -9.05 32.05
C ASN A 217 2.33 -10.24 31.31
N ASN A 218 2.06 -11.35 32.00
CA ASN A 218 1.41 -12.51 31.38
C ASN A 218 0.02 -12.15 30.82
N LEU A 219 -0.79 -11.39 31.55
CA LEU A 219 -2.11 -10.95 31.10
C LEU A 219 -2.03 -9.95 29.94
N ILE A 220 -1.04 -9.05 29.92
CA ILE A 220 -0.78 -8.15 28.78
C ILE A 220 -0.54 -8.96 27.51
N VAL A 221 0.33 -9.98 27.55
CA VAL A 221 0.63 -10.84 26.40
C VAL A 221 -0.61 -11.61 25.94
N ILE A 222 -1.40 -12.14 26.86
CA ILE A 222 -2.65 -12.88 26.55
C ILE A 222 -3.66 -11.95 25.86
N TYR A 223 -3.97 -10.79 26.43
CA TYR A 223 -4.98 -9.90 25.85
C TYR A 223 -4.53 -9.21 24.56
N ASP A 224 -3.22 -8.95 24.39
CA ASP A 224 -2.69 -8.47 23.12
C ASP A 224 -2.81 -9.56 22.03
N SER A 225 -2.46 -10.81 22.35
CA SER A 225 -2.66 -11.95 21.45
C SER A 225 -4.13 -12.14 21.05
N LEU A 226 -5.06 -12.06 22.02
CA LEU A 226 -6.50 -12.19 21.77
C LEU A 226 -7.05 -11.06 20.90
N GLN A 227 -6.68 -9.79 21.15
CA GLN A 227 -7.15 -8.67 20.32
C GLN A 227 -6.55 -8.69 18.91
N LEU A 228 -5.30 -9.15 18.75
CA LEU A 228 -4.66 -9.34 17.44
C LEU A 228 -5.30 -10.49 16.66
N ALA A 229 -5.60 -11.64 17.29
CA ALA A 229 -6.34 -12.72 16.66
C ALA A 229 -7.71 -12.24 16.15
N HIS A 230 -8.45 -11.50 17.00
CA HIS A 230 -9.72 -10.91 16.59
C HIS A 230 -9.55 -9.81 15.53
N LYS A 231 -8.44 -9.05 15.50
CA LYS A 231 -8.13 -8.09 14.41
C LYS A 231 -8.02 -8.81 13.06
N CYS A 232 -7.35 -9.96 13.02
CA CYS A 232 -7.19 -10.76 11.80
C CYS A 232 -8.53 -11.31 11.29
N ILE A 233 -9.36 -11.86 12.17
CA ILE A 233 -10.70 -12.36 11.81
C ILE A 233 -11.62 -11.20 11.40
N LEU A 234 -11.60 -10.09 12.14
CA LEU A 234 -12.45 -8.94 11.86
C LEU A 234 -12.14 -8.32 10.49
N ASN A 235 -10.86 -8.25 10.12
CA ASN A 235 -10.44 -7.80 8.79
C ASN A 235 -10.73 -8.84 7.68
N SER A 236 -10.90 -10.11 8.01
CA SER A 236 -11.17 -11.17 7.03
C SER A 236 -12.63 -11.19 6.55
N PHE A 237 -13.60 -10.65 7.30
CA PHE A 237 -15.00 -10.53 6.83
C PHE A 237 -15.10 -9.78 5.48
N TYR A 238 -14.45 -8.61 5.38
CA TYR A 238 -14.35 -7.88 4.11
C TYR A 238 -13.65 -8.72 3.01
N GLY A 239 -12.57 -9.42 3.33
CA GLY A 239 -11.87 -10.28 2.36
C GLY A 239 -12.69 -11.51 1.93
N TYR A 240 -13.57 -12.00 2.80
CA TYR A 240 -14.38 -13.20 2.58
C TYR A 240 -15.42 -12.98 1.49
N VAL A 241 -16.08 -11.82 1.41
CA VAL A 241 -17.10 -11.57 0.38
C VAL A 241 -16.52 -11.49 -1.04
N MET A 242 -15.19 -11.31 -1.16
CA MET A 242 -14.42 -11.35 -2.41
C MET A 242 -13.72 -12.71 -2.64
N ARG A 243 -13.82 -13.67 -1.72
CA ARG A 243 -13.13 -14.96 -1.82
C ARG A 243 -13.86 -15.89 -2.78
N ARG A 244 -13.13 -16.44 -3.76
CA ARG A 244 -13.65 -17.48 -4.67
C ARG A 244 -14.16 -18.68 -3.86
N GLY A 245 -15.36 -19.16 -4.17
CA GLY A 245 -16.02 -20.26 -3.45
C GLY A 245 -16.52 -19.91 -2.04
N ALA A 246 -16.60 -18.62 -1.66
CA ALA A 246 -17.34 -18.21 -0.46
C ALA A 246 -18.85 -18.36 -0.66
N ARG A 247 -19.56 -18.82 0.38
CA ARG A 247 -21.04 -18.98 0.35
C ARG A 247 -21.75 -17.64 0.14
N TRP A 248 -21.20 -16.58 0.74
CA TRP A 248 -21.73 -15.21 0.66
C TRP A 248 -20.79 -14.31 -0.16
N HIS A 249 -20.50 -14.70 -1.40
CA HIS A 249 -19.68 -13.91 -2.33
C HIS A 249 -20.52 -12.80 -3.01
N ARG A 250 -20.07 -11.53 -2.89
CA ARG A 250 -20.62 -10.35 -3.59
C ARG A 250 -19.51 -9.35 -3.86
N MET A 251 -19.35 -8.95 -5.13
CA MET A 251 -18.30 -8.02 -5.54
C MET A 251 -18.65 -6.58 -5.17
N GLU A 252 -19.94 -6.26 -5.27
CA GLU A 252 -20.56 -4.96 -5.05
C GLU A 252 -20.28 -4.48 -3.62
N MET A 253 -20.49 -5.35 -2.63
CA MET A 253 -20.19 -5.09 -1.23
C MET A 253 -18.71 -4.78 -1.00
N GLY A 254 -17.81 -5.58 -1.59
CA GLY A 254 -16.36 -5.33 -1.50
C GLY A 254 -15.95 -4.01 -2.18
N GLY A 255 -16.57 -3.68 -3.31
CA GLY A 255 -16.40 -2.43 -4.03
C GLY A 255 -16.85 -1.21 -3.23
N ILE A 256 -18.04 -1.26 -2.63
CA ILE A 256 -18.58 -0.21 -1.76
C ILE A 256 -17.64 0.04 -0.58
N VAL A 257 -17.24 -0.99 0.17
CA VAL A 257 -16.37 -0.82 1.35
C VAL A 257 -15.04 -0.14 0.99
N CYS A 258 -14.40 -0.55 -0.11
CA CYS A 258 -13.16 0.07 -0.56
C CYS A 258 -13.36 1.49 -1.12
N THR A 259 -14.46 1.75 -1.83
CA THR A 259 -14.72 3.08 -2.40
C THR A 259 -15.00 4.08 -1.29
N THR A 260 -15.92 3.75 -0.36
CA THR A 260 -16.19 4.56 0.83
C THR A 260 -14.93 4.82 1.64
N GLY A 261 -14.11 3.80 1.90
CA GLY A 261 -12.84 3.95 2.63
C GLY A 261 -11.85 4.87 1.91
N SER A 262 -11.67 4.69 0.60
CA SER A 262 -10.80 5.56 -0.21
C SER A 262 -11.27 7.02 -0.20
N THR A 263 -12.58 7.25 -0.31
CA THR A 263 -13.14 8.61 -0.28
C THR A 263 -12.99 9.27 1.08
N ILE A 264 -13.14 8.52 2.18
CA ILE A 264 -12.85 9.00 3.54
C ILE A 264 -11.41 9.53 3.61
N ILE A 265 -10.42 8.69 3.28
CA ILE A 265 -8.99 9.07 3.39
C ILE A 265 -8.62 10.20 2.42
N LYS A 266 -9.22 10.26 1.22
CA LYS A 266 -9.02 11.38 0.27
C LYS A 266 -9.50 12.72 0.86
N ARG A 267 -10.72 12.78 1.41
CA ARG A 267 -11.26 13.99 2.05
C ARG A 267 -10.47 14.38 3.29
N THR A 268 -10.07 13.40 4.11
CA THR A 268 -9.20 13.65 5.28
C THR A 268 -7.86 14.23 4.84
N ARG A 269 -7.22 13.69 3.80
CA ARG A 269 -5.99 14.26 3.21
C ARG A 269 -6.20 15.69 2.74
N GLU A 270 -7.27 15.98 2.01
CA GLU A 270 -7.59 17.32 1.49
C GLU A 270 -7.82 18.36 2.60
N LEU A 271 -8.34 17.94 3.76
CA LEU A 271 -8.43 18.78 4.95
C LEU A 271 -7.06 18.98 5.61
N ILE A 272 -6.27 17.92 5.77
CA ILE A 272 -4.92 18.00 6.35
C ILE A 272 -3.95 18.83 5.48
N GLU A 273 -4.10 18.82 4.15
CA GLU A 273 -3.35 19.67 3.22
C GLU A 273 -3.62 21.17 3.38
N GLN A 274 -4.71 21.56 4.06
CA GLN A 274 -5.04 22.96 4.35
C GLN A 274 -4.52 23.45 5.71
N ILE A 275 -4.28 22.54 6.66
CA ILE A 275 -3.88 22.89 8.05
C ILE A 275 -2.48 22.39 8.45
N GLY A 276 -1.84 21.59 7.60
CA GLY A 276 -0.55 20.96 7.85
C GLY A 276 -0.01 20.29 6.60
N ARG A 277 0.77 19.22 6.76
CA ARG A 277 1.35 18.49 5.62
C ARG A 277 1.17 16.98 5.80
N PRO A 278 0.43 16.28 4.92
CA PRO A 278 0.48 14.82 4.88
C PRO A 278 1.84 14.37 4.34
N ILE A 279 2.36 13.29 4.91
CA ILE A 279 3.67 12.75 4.61
C ILE A 279 3.56 11.38 3.93
N GLU A 280 2.76 10.48 4.51
CA GLU A 280 2.46 9.15 3.93
C GLU A 280 0.98 8.81 4.12
N LEU A 281 0.41 8.10 3.15
CA LEU A 281 -0.99 7.67 3.12
C LEU A 281 -1.05 6.14 3.09
N ASP A 282 -1.74 5.55 4.05
CA ASP A 282 -2.02 4.12 4.12
C ASP A 282 -3.49 3.83 3.80
N THR A 283 -3.93 2.57 3.94
CA THR A 283 -5.31 2.15 3.62
C THR A 283 -6.36 2.83 4.51
N ASP A 284 -6.06 2.93 5.81
CA ASP A 284 -6.96 3.33 6.89
C ASP A 284 -6.50 4.57 7.65
N GLY A 285 -5.29 5.08 7.37
CA GLY A 285 -4.74 6.23 8.08
C GLY A 285 -3.78 7.12 7.28
N ILE A 286 -3.47 8.27 7.87
CA ILE A 286 -2.63 9.34 7.32
C ILE A 286 -1.54 9.67 8.34
N TRP A 287 -0.29 9.63 7.90
CA TRP A 287 0.82 10.25 8.63
C TRP A 287 0.94 11.71 8.21
N CYS A 288 0.91 12.62 9.15
CA CYS A 288 1.01 14.05 8.89
C CYS A 288 1.84 14.79 9.94
N VAL A 289 2.30 15.97 9.57
CA VAL A 289 2.77 16.97 10.53
C VAL A 289 1.80 18.14 10.61
N LEU A 290 1.49 18.52 11.85
CA LEU A 290 0.78 19.74 12.18
C LEU A 290 1.77 20.75 12.81
N PRO A 291 1.50 22.06 12.75
CA PRO A 291 2.30 23.06 13.47
C PRO A 291 2.23 22.81 14.99
N ALA A 292 3.33 22.93 15.75
CA ALA A 292 3.32 22.65 17.19
C ALA A 292 2.39 23.56 18.03
N THR A 293 2.01 24.71 17.50
CA THR A 293 1.03 25.61 18.12
C THR A 293 -0.43 25.32 17.75
N PHE A 294 -0.69 24.30 16.91
CA PHE A 294 -2.05 23.87 16.57
C PHE A 294 -2.82 23.41 17.82
N PRO A 295 -4.15 23.59 17.90
CA PRO A 295 -4.94 23.05 19.00
C PRO A 295 -4.88 21.51 19.04
N GLU A 296 -4.41 20.95 20.15
CA GLU A 296 -4.21 19.50 20.31
C GLU A 296 -5.17 18.89 21.35
N ASN A 297 -4.71 18.70 22.59
CA ASN A 297 -5.43 17.96 23.61
C ASN A 297 -5.91 18.89 24.72
N TYR A 298 -7.17 18.75 25.12
CA TYR A 298 -7.81 19.57 26.15
C TYR A 298 -8.49 18.67 27.20
N GLU A 299 -8.40 19.05 28.47
CA GLU A 299 -9.09 18.37 29.57
C GLU A 299 -10.37 19.11 29.95
N LEU A 300 -11.52 18.56 29.56
CA LEU A 300 -12.82 19.02 30.04
C LEU A 300 -13.00 18.56 31.49
N ILE A 301 -13.18 19.51 32.41
CA ILE A 301 -13.51 19.28 33.82
C ILE A 301 -15.03 19.12 33.91
N THR A 302 -15.49 18.05 34.58
CA THR A 302 -16.93 17.78 34.71
C THR A 302 -17.36 17.61 36.16
N ARG A 303 -18.61 18.00 36.43
CA ARG A 303 -19.31 17.82 37.71
C ARG A 303 -19.82 16.39 37.94
N ASP A 304 -19.57 15.47 37.01
CA ASP A 304 -19.93 14.05 37.17
C ASP A 304 -18.85 13.32 37.99
N PRO A 305 -19.16 12.85 39.22
CA PRO A 305 -18.19 12.17 40.07
C PRO A 305 -17.70 10.84 39.50
N SER A 306 -18.44 10.23 38.55
CA SER A 306 -17.99 9.02 37.84
C SER A 306 -16.95 9.31 36.75
N ARG A 307 -16.92 10.54 36.23
CA ARG A 307 -16.04 10.96 35.13
C ARG A 307 -15.58 12.43 35.28
N PRO A 308 -14.80 12.75 36.33
CA PRO A 308 -14.44 14.14 36.65
C PRO A 308 -13.58 14.83 35.57
N LYS A 309 -12.93 14.06 34.69
CA LYS A 309 -12.14 14.57 33.55
C LYS A 309 -12.46 13.83 32.26
N VAL A 310 -12.56 14.58 31.16
CA VAL A 310 -12.66 14.05 29.79
C VAL A 310 -11.61 14.70 28.90
N VAL A 311 -10.62 13.93 28.47
CA VAL A 311 -9.64 14.38 27.48
C VAL A 311 -10.29 14.34 26.09
N ILE A 312 -10.22 15.46 25.38
CA ILE A 312 -10.56 15.56 23.95
C ILE A 312 -9.31 15.87 23.14
N SER A 313 -9.25 15.39 21.91
CA SER A 313 -8.20 15.75 20.95
C SER A 313 -8.87 16.50 19.80
N TYR A 314 -8.59 17.79 19.68
CA TYR A 314 -9.23 18.70 18.73
C TYR A 314 -9.05 18.25 17.26
N PRO A 315 -7.86 17.82 16.77
CA PRO A 315 -7.73 17.31 15.41
C PRO A 315 -8.60 16.08 15.18
N CYS A 316 -8.66 15.16 16.14
CA CYS A 316 -9.48 13.96 16.07
C CYS A 316 -10.98 14.27 16.09
N SER A 317 -11.43 15.19 16.95
CA SER A 317 -12.82 15.66 17.01
C SER A 317 -13.24 16.38 15.73
N LEU A 318 -12.36 17.18 15.12
CA LEU A 318 -12.60 17.84 13.83
C LEU A 318 -12.87 16.80 12.72
N LEU A 319 -12.00 15.79 12.58
CA LEU A 319 -12.20 14.73 11.58
C LEU A 319 -13.47 13.92 11.85
N ASN A 320 -13.75 13.58 13.11
CA ASN A 320 -14.93 12.81 13.48
C ASN A 320 -16.25 13.57 13.23
N LEU A 321 -16.24 14.92 13.32
CA LEU A 321 -17.37 15.74 12.90
C LEU A 321 -17.59 15.64 11.38
N THR A 322 -16.54 15.80 10.58
CA THR A 322 -16.61 15.63 9.11
C THR A 322 -17.07 14.21 8.71
N ILE A 323 -16.69 13.18 9.47
CA ILE A 323 -17.17 11.81 9.25
C ILE A 323 -18.66 11.67 9.58
N LYS A 324 -19.12 12.25 10.70
CA LYS A 324 -20.53 12.27 11.06
C LYS A 324 -21.38 12.94 9.99
N ASP A 325 -20.97 14.12 9.50
CA ASP A 325 -21.77 14.94 8.59
C ASP A 325 -21.87 14.35 7.16
N HIS A 326 -20.94 13.48 6.77
CA HIS A 326 -20.89 12.92 5.41
C HIS A 326 -21.12 11.42 5.28
N TYR A 327 -20.94 10.63 6.35
CA TYR A 327 -20.96 9.17 6.28
C TYR A 327 -21.95 8.51 7.25
N THR A 328 -22.77 9.28 7.95
CA THR A 328 -23.88 8.73 8.75
C THR A 328 -24.93 8.07 7.83
N ASN A 329 -25.51 6.98 8.32
CA ASN A 329 -26.61 6.30 7.67
C ASN A 329 -27.92 6.58 8.43
N ASP A 330 -28.68 7.57 7.97
CA ASP A 330 -29.99 7.92 8.52
C ASP A 330 -31.13 7.00 8.05
N GLN A 331 -30.82 5.99 7.23
CA GLN A 331 -31.75 4.99 6.72
C GLN A 331 -31.60 3.65 7.46
N TYR A 332 -30.91 3.59 8.59
CA TYR A 332 -30.64 2.31 9.26
C TYR A 332 -31.93 1.75 9.89
N HIS A 333 -32.50 0.72 9.26
CA HIS A 333 -33.69 0.02 9.77
C HIS A 333 -33.29 -1.10 10.73
N GLU A 334 -33.90 -1.10 11.91
CA GLU A 334 -33.74 -2.09 12.96
C GLU A 334 -35.10 -2.71 13.29
N LEU A 335 -35.20 -4.05 13.28
CA LEU A 335 -36.44 -4.78 13.52
C LEU A 335 -36.75 -4.79 15.02
N VAL A 336 -37.87 -4.18 15.42
CA VAL A 336 -38.28 -4.04 16.83
C VAL A 336 -39.34 -5.07 17.21
N ASP A 337 -40.31 -5.33 16.33
CA ASP A 337 -41.33 -6.38 16.51
C ASP A 337 -41.18 -7.42 15.39
N LYS A 338 -40.82 -8.65 15.78
CA LYS A 338 -40.60 -9.77 14.84
C LYS A 338 -41.90 -10.37 14.31
N GLU A 339 -42.99 -10.31 15.07
CA GLU A 339 -44.27 -10.90 14.69
C GLU A 339 -45.05 -9.97 13.76
N LYS A 340 -44.95 -8.65 13.99
CA LYS A 340 -45.59 -7.62 13.16
C LYS A 340 -44.67 -7.03 12.09
N HIS A 341 -43.45 -7.55 11.94
CA HIS A 341 -42.41 -7.03 11.04
C HIS A 341 -42.19 -5.50 11.13
N GLN A 342 -42.25 -4.93 12.34
CA GLN A 342 -42.11 -3.47 12.53
C GLN A 342 -40.65 -3.07 12.67
N TYR A 343 -40.23 -2.12 11.84
CA TYR A 343 -38.88 -1.54 11.85
C TYR A 343 -38.88 -0.13 12.44
N LYS A 344 -37.86 0.18 13.22
CA LYS A 344 -37.52 1.55 13.63
C LYS A 344 -36.34 2.02 12.79
N ILE A 345 -36.46 3.22 12.22
CA ILE A 345 -35.35 3.90 11.55
C ILE A 345 -34.53 4.67 12.60
N ARG A 346 -33.21 4.60 12.51
CA ARG A 346 -32.29 5.44 13.30
C ARG A 346 -31.07 5.85 12.48
N SER A 347 -30.39 6.90 12.92
CA SER A 347 -29.05 7.24 12.45
C SER A 347 -28.03 6.27 13.04
N GLU A 348 -27.19 5.66 12.21
CA GLU A 348 -26.04 4.85 12.62
C GLU A 348 -24.77 5.43 12.00
N ASN A 349 -23.72 5.59 12.82
CA ASN A 349 -22.36 5.83 12.36
C ASN A 349 -21.38 5.25 13.38
N SER A 350 -20.66 4.21 12.97
CA SER A 350 -19.65 3.53 13.76
C SER A 350 -18.21 3.90 13.33
N ILE A 351 -18.04 4.82 12.37
CA ILE A 351 -16.75 5.18 11.80
C ILE A 351 -16.13 6.31 12.64
N PHE A 352 -14.97 6.04 13.24
CA PHE A 352 -14.23 7.03 14.04
C PHE A 352 -12.74 7.00 13.72
N PHE A 353 -12.14 8.18 13.60
CA PHE A 353 -10.70 8.36 13.73
C PHE A 353 -10.27 8.15 15.18
N GLU A 354 -9.18 7.41 15.34
CA GLU A 354 -8.27 7.42 16.48
C GLU A 354 -7.03 8.26 16.07
N ILE A 355 -6.38 8.93 17.02
CA ILE A 355 -5.15 9.69 16.79
C ILE A 355 -4.05 9.12 17.69
N ASP A 356 -2.90 8.80 17.09
CA ASP A 356 -1.70 8.37 17.78
C ASP A 356 -0.59 9.42 17.59
N GLY A 357 0.17 9.70 18.66
CA GLY A 357 1.21 10.74 18.71
C GLY A 357 1.01 11.73 19.86
N PRO A 358 1.79 12.83 19.93
CA PRO A 358 2.83 13.20 18.97
C PRO A 358 4.05 12.26 19.04
N TYR A 359 4.74 12.11 17.91
CA TYR A 359 5.96 11.32 17.77
C TYR A 359 7.21 12.20 17.66
N LEU A 360 8.36 11.67 18.07
CA LEU A 360 9.65 12.37 18.09
C LEU A 360 10.22 12.59 16.68
N ALA A 361 10.23 11.52 15.89
CA ALA A 361 10.83 11.50 14.57
C ALA A 361 10.11 10.52 13.65
N MET A 362 10.09 10.82 12.35
CA MET A 362 9.63 9.92 11.30
C MET A 362 10.58 10.00 10.10
N ILE A 363 11.15 8.85 9.72
CA ILE A 363 12.12 8.71 8.62
C ILE A 363 11.41 7.99 7.46
N LEU A 364 11.42 8.61 6.28
CA LEU A 364 10.85 8.04 5.05
C LEU A 364 11.91 7.95 3.94
N PRO A 365 12.01 6.83 3.22
CA PRO A 365 12.95 6.68 2.14
C PRO A 365 12.41 7.27 0.82
N ALA A 366 13.32 7.78 -0.01
CA ALA A 366 12.99 8.28 -1.34
C ALA A 366 13.31 7.25 -2.44
N SER A 367 12.61 7.35 -3.57
CA SER A 367 12.83 6.50 -4.75
C SER A 367 14.13 6.85 -5.46
N LYS A 368 14.80 5.84 -6.06
CA LYS A 368 15.89 6.07 -7.03
C LYS A 368 15.38 6.59 -8.37
N GLU A 369 14.11 6.37 -8.69
CA GLU A 369 13.45 6.85 -9.91
C GLU A 369 12.69 8.15 -9.64
N GLU A 370 12.85 9.14 -10.52
CA GLU A 370 12.18 10.45 -10.42
C GLU A 370 10.64 10.33 -10.40
N GLY A 371 9.99 11.21 -9.64
CA GLY A 371 8.53 11.29 -9.53
C GLY A 371 7.87 10.12 -8.78
N LYS A 372 8.56 9.00 -8.57
CA LYS A 372 8.05 7.85 -7.81
C LYS A 372 8.27 8.04 -6.31
N ARG A 373 7.30 7.59 -5.50
CA ARG A 373 7.38 7.52 -4.04
C ARG A 373 7.47 6.06 -3.59
N ILE A 374 8.25 5.78 -2.54
CA ILE A 374 8.29 4.44 -1.93
C ILE A 374 7.18 4.35 -0.88
N LYS A 375 6.03 3.78 -1.27
CA LYS A 375 4.91 3.55 -0.36
C LYS A 375 5.23 2.47 0.69
N LYS A 376 4.61 2.57 1.86
CA LYS A 376 4.63 1.60 2.97
C LYS A 376 6.02 1.29 3.52
N ARG A 377 6.93 2.27 3.49
CA ARG A 377 8.23 2.20 4.16
C ARG A 377 8.47 3.44 4.99
N TYR A 378 8.56 3.26 6.31
CA TYR A 378 8.85 4.34 7.24
C TYR A 378 9.32 3.76 8.59
N CYS A 379 10.05 4.58 9.35
CA CYS A 379 10.42 4.32 10.74
C CYS A 379 9.96 5.51 11.59
N VAL A 380 9.29 5.24 12.70
CA VAL A 380 8.71 6.24 13.61
C VAL A 380 9.22 5.98 15.02
N PHE A 381 9.57 7.04 15.73
CA PHE A 381 10.09 7.00 17.09
C PHE A 381 9.14 7.67 18.09
N ASN A 382 8.99 7.05 19.26
CA ASN A 382 8.32 7.63 20.42
C ASN A 382 9.18 8.74 21.04
N MET A 383 8.57 9.56 21.92
CA MET A 383 9.26 10.65 22.65
C MET A 383 10.37 10.17 23.60
N ASP A 384 10.40 8.88 23.95
CA ASP A 384 11.47 8.25 24.74
C ASP A 384 12.63 7.70 23.87
N GLY A 385 12.60 7.93 22.55
CA GLY A 385 13.58 7.41 21.61
C GLY A 385 13.38 5.94 21.20
N THR A 386 12.36 5.25 21.70
CA THR A 386 12.06 3.87 21.27
C THR A 386 11.35 3.82 19.92
N ILE A 387 11.58 2.75 19.15
CA ILE A 387 10.89 2.55 17.86
C ILE A 387 9.40 2.27 18.10
N ALA A 388 8.54 3.17 17.61
CA ALA A 388 7.09 3.05 17.67
C ALA A 388 6.54 2.14 16.55
N GLU A 389 6.92 2.41 15.30
CA GLU A 389 6.58 1.60 14.14
C GLU A 389 7.77 1.53 13.17
N LEU A 390 7.99 0.36 12.57
CA LEU A 390 9.01 0.13 11.56
C LEU A 390 8.43 -0.75 10.46
N LYS A 391 8.15 -0.16 9.29
CA LYS A 391 7.32 -0.76 8.24
C LYS A 391 8.09 -0.94 6.94
N GLY A 392 7.88 -2.07 6.27
CA GLY A 392 8.33 -2.35 4.89
C GLY A 392 9.84 -2.44 4.62
N PHE A 393 10.70 -2.02 5.55
CA PHE A 393 12.15 -2.14 5.47
C PHE A 393 12.65 -3.57 5.59
N GLU A 394 13.82 -3.82 4.98
CA GLU A 394 14.51 -5.11 4.88
C GLU A 394 14.79 -5.75 6.25
N VAL A 395 15.10 -4.96 7.28
CA VAL A 395 15.28 -5.42 8.67
C VAL A 395 14.08 -6.22 9.23
N LYS A 396 12.84 -5.85 8.88
CA LYS A 396 11.61 -6.56 9.32
C LYS A 396 11.19 -7.70 8.38
N ARG A 397 11.90 -7.93 7.28
CA ARG A 397 11.54 -8.96 6.29
C ARG A 397 12.17 -10.31 6.63
N ASN A 398 11.41 -11.39 6.38
CA ASN A 398 11.94 -12.75 6.44
C ASN A 398 12.78 -13.00 5.19
N GLY A 399 14.09 -13.11 5.36
CA GLY A 399 15.07 -13.10 4.28
C GLY A 399 15.79 -11.74 4.13
N GLU A 400 16.17 -11.44 2.88
CA GLU A 400 17.05 -10.32 2.47
C GLU A 400 18.53 -10.50 2.89
N LEU A 401 19.38 -9.56 2.48
CA LEU A 401 20.82 -9.52 2.77
C LEU A 401 21.07 -9.01 4.19
N GLN A 402 21.74 -9.80 5.03
CA GLN A 402 21.88 -9.52 6.47
C GLN A 402 22.64 -8.20 6.76
N LEU A 403 23.68 -7.90 5.99
CA LEU A 403 24.38 -6.60 5.98
C LEU A 403 23.41 -5.40 5.99
N ILE A 404 22.44 -5.39 5.09
CA ILE A 404 21.46 -4.31 4.96
C ILE A 404 20.56 -4.24 6.20
N LYS A 405 20.27 -5.37 6.85
CA LYS A 405 19.41 -5.44 8.04
C LYS A 405 20.10 -4.85 9.27
N ILE A 406 21.40 -5.15 9.45
CA ILE A 406 22.21 -4.63 10.56
C ILE A 406 22.50 -3.13 10.34
N PHE A 407 22.83 -2.72 9.11
CA PHE A 407 22.91 -1.31 8.74
C PHE A 407 21.60 -0.58 9.02
N GLN A 408 20.44 -1.13 8.61
CA GLN A 408 19.14 -0.50 8.87
C GLN A 408 18.84 -0.37 10.38
N ALA A 409 19.16 -1.38 11.18
CA ALA A 409 18.98 -1.29 12.63
C ALA A 409 19.80 -0.13 13.24
N SER A 410 21.09 -0.06 12.90
CA SER A 410 22.00 0.97 13.43
C SER A 410 21.77 2.38 12.87
N VAL A 411 21.42 2.51 11.58
CA VAL A 411 21.23 3.82 10.94
C VAL A 411 19.96 4.53 11.43
N PHE A 412 18.88 3.80 11.74
CA PHE A 412 17.63 4.44 12.21
C PHE A 412 17.80 5.10 13.57
N GLU A 413 18.55 4.50 14.49
CA GLU A 413 18.86 5.09 15.80
C GLU A 413 19.77 6.33 15.66
N ALA A 414 20.63 6.39 14.63
CA ALA A 414 21.49 7.55 14.40
C ALA A 414 20.74 8.80 13.90
N PHE A 415 19.54 8.65 13.31
CA PHE A 415 18.68 9.80 12.97
C PHE A 415 18.17 10.56 14.22
N LEU A 416 18.30 9.99 15.42
CA LEU A 416 17.97 10.68 16.69
C LEU A 416 19.13 11.52 17.25
N LYS A 417 20.28 11.56 16.57
CA LYS A 417 21.48 12.31 17.01
C LYS A 417 21.59 13.65 16.28
N GLY A 418 22.31 14.59 16.89
CA GLY A 418 22.49 15.96 16.39
C GLY A 418 21.39 16.92 16.86
N THR A 419 21.70 18.21 16.86
CA THR A 419 20.78 19.30 17.19
C THR A 419 20.19 19.98 15.96
N THR A 420 20.88 19.88 14.83
CA THR A 420 20.44 20.37 13.52
C THR A 420 20.22 19.23 12.52
N LEU A 421 19.47 19.49 11.45
CA LEU A 421 19.26 18.50 10.39
C LEU A 421 20.57 18.11 9.67
N GLU A 422 21.54 19.04 9.59
CA GLU A 422 22.85 18.78 9.01
C GLU A 422 23.71 17.87 9.92
N GLU A 423 23.74 18.13 11.23
CA GLU A 423 24.39 17.25 12.22
C GLU A 423 23.78 15.83 12.24
N CYS A 424 22.46 15.74 12.15
CA CYS A 424 21.74 14.47 12.04
C CYS A 424 22.21 13.65 10.83
N TYR A 425 22.26 14.27 9.63
CA TYR A 425 22.76 13.60 8.44
C TYR A 425 24.26 13.27 8.51
N ASN A 426 25.07 14.07 9.21
CA ASN A 426 26.49 13.77 9.43
C ASN A 426 26.70 12.53 10.33
N HIS A 427 25.95 12.39 11.43
CA HIS A 427 25.99 11.18 12.26
C HIS A 427 25.55 9.92 11.49
N VAL A 428 24.52 10.06 10.66
CA VAL A 428 24.02 9.00 9.76
C VAL A 428 25.06 8.66 8.69
N ALA A 429 25.79 9.64 8.16
CA ALA A 429 26.88 9.44 7.21
C ALA A 429 28.04 8.65 7.82
N THR A 430 28.45 8.94 9.06
CA THR A 430 29.53 8.20 9.74
C THR A 430 29.25 6.70 9.79
N ILE A 431 27.99 6.29 10.02
CA ILE A 431 27.60 4.88 9.99
C ILE A 431 27.67 4.33 8.56
N ALA A 432 27.18 5.07 7.56
CA ALA A 432 27.25 4.64 6.17
C ALA A 432 28.70 4.44 5.69
N ASP A 433 29.61 5.37 6.03
CA ASP A 433 31.02 5.29 5.67
C ASP A 433 31.74 4.11 6.33
N TYR A 434 31.49 3.82 7.62
CA TYR A 434 32.02 2.62 8.29
C TYR A 434 31.69 1.33 7.53
N TRP A 435 30.43 1.16 7.10
CA TRP A 435 30.01 -0.01 6.34
C TRP A 435 30.54 0.00 4.89
N LEU A 436 30.76 1.18 4.30
CA LEU A 436 31.42 1.30 2.99
C LEU A 436 32.91 0.90 3.09
N ASP A 437 33.63 1.34 4.11
CA ASP A 437 35.04 1.00 4.33
C ASP A 437 35.25 -0.51 4.45
N MET A 438 34.38 -1.17 5.22
CA MET A 438 34.35 -2.63 5.34
C MET A 438 34.08 -3.35 4.00
N LEU A 439 33.25 -2.78 3.13
CA LEU A 439 32.98 -3.34 1.79
C LEU A 439 34.14 -3.10 0.81
N TYR A 440 34.68 -1.88 0.78
CA TYR A 440 35.79 -1.50 -0.11
C TYR A 440 37.13 -2.14 0.32
N SER A 441 37.30 -2.48 1.59
CA SER A 441 38.44 -3.28 2.06
C SER A 441 38.32 -4.78 1.72
N HIS A 442 37.20 -5.20 1.14
CA HIS A 442 36.81 -6.61 0.94
C HIS A 442 36.75 -7.42 2.26
N ALA A 443 36.40 -6.76 3.37
CA ALA A 443 36.26 -7.37 4.70
C ALA A 443 37.48 -8.24 5.11
N LYS A 444 38.70 -7.73 4.89
CA LYS A 444 39.95 -8.43 5.24
C LYS A 444 40.07 -8.75 6.73
N ASP A 445 39.60 -7.84 7.59
CA ASP A 445 39.74 -7.93 9.04
C ASP A 445 38.61 -8.71 9.75
N ILE A 446 37.66 -9.27 8.98
CA ILE A 446 36.49 -10.01 9.48
C ILE A 446 36.70 -11.51 9.26
N SER A 447 36.28 -12.36 10.22
CA SER A 447 36.39 -13.81 10.05
C SER A 447 35.42 -14.34 8.98
N ASP A 448 35.78 -15.43 8.29
CA ASP A 448 34.95 -15.99 7.22
C ASP A 448 33.54 -16.37 7.70
N LYS A 449 33.41 -16.81 8.95
CA LYS A 449 32.12 -17.14 9.57
C LYS A 449 31.22 -15.90 9.68
N GLU A 450 31.75 -14.80 10.20
CA GLU A 450 31.02 -13.53 10.31
C GLU A 450 30.72 -12.95 8.94
N LEU A 451 31.68 -13.03 8.00
CA LEU A 451 31.50 -12.62 6.62
C LEU A 451 30.31 -13.37 5.99
N PHE A 452 30.23 -14.70 6.11
CA PHE A 452 29.09 -15.48 5.66
C PHE A 452 27.76 -15.07 6.30
N GLU A 453 27.75 -14.69 7.58
CA GLU A 453 26.55 -14.20 8.23
C GLU A 453 26.12 -12.85 7.64
N LEU A 454 27.05 -11.92 7.39
CA LEU A 454 26.79 -10.60 6.81
C LEU A 454 26.34 -10.64 5.33
N ILE A 455 27.07 -11.37 4.48
CA ILE A 455 26.91 -11.31 3.01
C ILE A 455 26.00 -12.39 2.42
N SER A 456 25.57 -13.38 3.22
CA SER A 456 24.58 -14.35 2.75
C SER A 456 23.19 -13.72 2.63
N GLU A 457 22.47 -14.09 1.58
CA GLU A 457 21.06 -13.77 1.41
C GLU A 457 20.22 -15.03 1.64
N ARG A 458 19.14 -14.89 2.42
CA ARG A 458 18.18 -15.97 2.68
C ARG A 458 16.88 -15.71 1.92
N ARG A 459 16.40 -16.70 1.16
CA ARG A 459 15.09 -16.65 0.47
C ARG A 459 14.39 -18.00 0.54
N THR A 460 13.15 -18.00 1.00
CA THR A 460 12.27 -19.19 1.02
C THR A 460 11.50 -19.29 -0.29
N MET A 461 11.49 -20.47 -0.92
CA MET A 461 10.66 -20.75 -2.10
C MET A 461 9.23 -21.11 -1.66
N SER A 462 8.22 -20.51 -2.31
CA SER A 462 6.80 -20.70 -1.93
C SER A 462 6.14 -21.91 -2.60
N ARG A 463 6.80 -22.52 -3.59
CA ARG A 463 6.34 -23.66 -4.39
C ARG A 463 7.47 -24.66 -4.58
N MET A 464 7.17 -25.83 -5.16
CA MET A 464 8.19 -26.81 -5.54
C MET A 464 9.04 -26.29 -6.70
N LEU A 465 10.25 -26.81 -6.88
CA LEU A 465 11.16 -26.33 -7.94
C LEU A 465 10.59 -26.56 -9.36
N SER A 466 9.87 -27.67 -9.54
CA SER A 466 9.13 -28.03 -10.77
C SER A 466 8.13 -26.95 -11.20
N ASP A 467 7.36 -26.40 -10.25
CA ASP A 467 6.29 -25.42 -10.50
C ASP A 467 6.78 -24.08 -11.11
N TYR A 468 8.09 -23.80 -11.01
CA TYR A 468 8.68 -22.58 -11.56
C TYR A 468 9.11 -22.73 -13.03
N GLY A 469 9.24 -23.95 -13.55
CA GLY A 469 9.62 -24.23 -14.93
C GLY A 469 10.90 -23.50 -15.38
N GLU A 470 10.78 -22.70 -16.45
CA GLU A 470 11.90 -21.95 -17.07
C GLU A 470 12.24 -20.62 -16.37
N GLN A 471 11.55 -20.25 -15.28
CA GLN A 471 11.81 -18.98 -14.60
C GLN A 471 13.25 -18.91 -14.07
N LYS A 472 13.95 -17.81 -14.36
CA LYS A 472 15.30 -17.54 -13.81
C LYS A 472 15.20 -16.67 -12.55
N SER A 473 15.73 -17.17 -11.44
CA SER A 473 15.93 -16.40 -10.21
C SER A 473 17.11 -16.96 -9.40
N THR A 474 17.67 -16.16 -8.49
CA THR A 474 18.76 -16.61 -7.60
C THR A 474 18.35 -17.82 -6.75
N SER A 475 17.12 -17.83 -6.22
CA SER A 475 16.56 -18.96 -5.47
C SER A 475 16.47 -20.23 -6.31
N ILE A 476 16.00 -20.13 -7.56
CA ILE A 476 15.86 -21.28 -8.47
C ILE A 476 17.23 -21.88 -8.82
N SER A 477 18.23 -21.04 -9.12
CA SER A 477 19.60 -21.51 -9.35
C SER A 477 20.23 -22.12 -8.11
N THR A 478 19.99 -21.53 -6.94
CA THR A 478 20.46 -22.08 -5.65
C THR A 478 19.83 -23.45 -5.38
N ALA A 479 18.51 -23.60 -5.60
CA ALA A 479 17.80 -24.86 -5.43
C ALA A 479 18.30 -25.95 -6.41
N LYS A 480 18.53 -25.61 -7.68
CA LYS A 480 19.14 -26.53 -8.66
C LYS A 480 20.54 -26.97 -8.23
N ARG A 481 21.37 -26.04 -7.76
CA ARG A 481 22.72 -26.34 -7.23
C ARG A 481 22.69 -27.17 -5.94
N LEU A 482 21.70 -26.95 -5.06
CA LEU A 482 21.51 -27.77 -3.86
C LEU A 482 21.08 -29.19 -4.22
N ALA A 483 20.17 -29.38 -5.18
CA ALA A 483 19.79 -30.71 -5.66
C ALA A 483 20.95 -31.45 -6.34
N GLU A 484 21.78 -30.71 -7.09
CA GLU A 484 23.00 -31.25 -7.71
C GLU A 484 24.03 -31.71 -6.67
N PHE A 485 24.22 -30.94 -5.60
CA PHE A 485 25.23 -31.21 -4.56
C PHE A 485 24.77 -32.23 -3.49
N LEU A 486 23.51 -32.14 -3.04
CA LEU A 486 22.96 -32.93 -1.93
C LEU A 486 21.94 -34.01 -2.35
N GLY A 487 21.62 -34.11 -3.64
CA GLY A 487 20.61 -35.01 -4.17
C GLY A 487 19.21 -34.39 -4.29
N GLU A 488 18.36 -35.01 -5.11
CA GLU A 488 17.02 -34.50 -5.44
C GLU A 488 16.04 -34.47 -4.25
N ASP A 489 16.33 -35.18 -3.16
CA ASP A 489 15.50 -35.16 -1.95
C ASP A 489 15.31 -33.75 -1.37
N VAL A 490 16.31 -32.87 -1.52
CA VAL A 490 16.28 -31.49 -1.01
C VAL A 490 15.24 -30.59 -1.71
N ILE A 491 14.79 -30.96 -2.91
CA ILE A 491 13.84 -30.18 -3.72
C ILE A 491 12.43 -30.78 -3.81
N LYS A 492 12.17 -31.91 -3.12
CA LYS A 492 10.85 -32.57 -3.10
C LYS A 492 9.80 -31.72 -2.40
N ASP A 493 10.16 -31.04 -1.31
CA ASP A 493 9.22 -30.26 -0.51
C ASP A 493 9.11 -28.78 -0.90
N LYS A 494 7.90 -28.24 -0.76
CA LYS A 494 7.65 -26.80 -0.79
C LYS A 494 8.26 -26.13 0.45
N GLY A 495 8.74 -24.89 0.32
CA GLY A 495 9.32 -24.14 1.44
C GLY A 495 10.84 -24.20 1.54
N LEU A 496 11.55 -24.73 0.53
CA LEU A 496 13.01 -24.79 0.53
C LEU A 496 13.65 -23.42 0.83
N CYS A 497 14.50 -23.40 1.85
CA CYS A 497 15.21 -22.21 2.31
C CYS A 497 16.56 -22.07 1.58
N CYS A 498 16.56 -21.36 0.45
CA CYS A 498 17.78 -21.05 -0.28
C CYS A 498 18.61 -20.00 0.48
N ARG A 499 19.78 -20.37 1.01
CA ARG A 499 20.79 -19.45 1.53
C ARG A 499 21.99 -19.45 0.59
N PHE A 500 22.33 -18.30 0.02
CA PHE A 500 23.32 -18.18 -1.05
C PHE A 500 24.18 -16.91 -0.94
N VAL A 501 25.29 -16.92 -1.66
CA VAL A 501 26.17 -15.77 -1.92
C VAL A 501 26.26 -15.54 -3.43
N ILE A 502 26.66 -14.34 -3.89
CA ILE A 502 26.86 -14.04 -5.31
C ILE A 502 28.35 -14.03 -5.65
N ALA A 503 28.76 -14.90 -6.58
CA ALA A 503 30.14 -14.96 -7.06
C ALA A 503 30.41 -14.00 -8.22
N ASN A 504 31.64 -13.52 -8.37
CA ASN A 504 32.04 -12.57 -9.43
C ASN A 504 32.24 -13.22 -10.82
N VAL A 505 32.41 -14.54 -10.89
CA VAL A 505 32.52 -15.32 -12.12
C VAL A 505 31.34 -16.30 -12.27
N PRO A 506 30.93 -16.65 -13.49
CA PRO A 506 31.43 -16.16 -14.79
C PRO A 506 31.02 -14.71 -15.05
N ARG A 507 31.93 -13.83 -15.49
CA ARG A 507 31.65 -12.37 -15.62
C ARG A 507 30.57 -12.05 -16.67
N ASP A 508 30.43 -12.92 -17.67
CA ASP A 508 29.39 -12.92 -18.70
C ASP A 508 28.00 -13.36 -18.19
N ALA A 509 27.95 -14.06 -17.05
CA ALA A 509 26.72 -14.65 -16.56
C ALA A 509 25.84 -13.65 -15.77
N PRO A 510 24.50 -13.69 -15.95
CA PRO A 510 23.59 -12.87 -15.17
C PRO A 510 23.66 -13.26 -13.68
N ILE A 511 23.37 -12.30 -12.79
CA ILE A 511 23.41 -12.48 -11.32
C ILE A 511 22.62 -13.72 -10.86
N THR A 512 21.52 -14.07 -11.55
CA THR A 512 20.73 -15.27 -11.27
C THR A 512 21.51 -16.57 -11.42
N GLU A 513 22.52 -16.65 -12.28
CA GLU A 513 23.34 -17.84 -12.53
C GLU A 513 24.63 -17.85 -11.68
N ARG A 514 24.95 -16.73 -11.03
CA ARG A 514 26.10 -16.55 -10.13
C ARG A 514 25.80 -16.81 -8.64
N ALA A 515 24.59 -17.27 -8.31
CA ALA A 515 24.18 -17.56 -6.94
C ALA A 515 24.68 -18.93 -6.45
N ILE A 516 25.61 -18.96 -5.50
CA ILE A 516 26.23 -20.17 -4.95
C ILE A 516 25.60 -20.51 -3.59
N PRO A 517 25.10 -21.76 -3.37
CA PRO A 517 24.58 -22.17 -2.07
C PRO A 517 25.63 -22.11 -0.98
N LEU A 518 25.29 -21.59 0.20
CA LEU A 518 26.23 -21.48 1.32
C LEU A 518 26.76 -22.84 1.80
N ALA A 519 25.95 -23.90 1.67
CA ALA A 519 26.29 -25.25 2.13
C ALA A 519 27.58 -25.82 1.50
N ILE A 520 27.97 -25.39 0.30
CA ILE A 520 29.21 -25.88 -0.35
C ILE A 520 30.48 -25.42 0.37
N PHE A 521 30.41 -24.35 1.16
CA PHE A 521 31.56 -23.88 1.93
C PHE A 521 31.77 -24.67 3.23
N GLN A 522 30.77 -25.45 3.63
CA GLN A 522 30.77 -26.32 4.82
C GLN A 522 31.09 -27.79 4.49
N SER A 523 31.19 -28.16 3.21
CA SER A 523 31.53 -29.52 2.78
C SER A 523 33.04 -29.75 2.69
N GLU A 524 33.44 -31.01 2.58
CA GLU A 524 34.83 -31.43 2.36
C GLU A 524 35.48 -30.74 1.15
N GLN A 525 36.79 -30.50 1.23
CA GLN A 525 37.56 -29.75 0.23
C GLN A 525 37.44 -30.33 -1.19
N SER A 526 37.44 -31.66 -1.31
CA SER A 526 37.30 -32.39 -2.59
C SER A 526 35.97 -32.09 -3.28
N ILE A 527 34.87 -32.24 -2.54
CA ILE A 527 33.50 -31.99 -2.99
C ILE A 527 33.32 -30.50 -3.31
N ARG A 528 33.80 -29.63 -2.41
CA ARG A 528 33.80 -28.17 -2.57
C ARG A 528 34.50 -27.75 -3.86
N ASN A 529 35.72 -28.22 -4.10
CA ASN A 529 36.49 -27.88 -5.30
C ASN A 529 35.83 -28.39 -6.57
N HIS A 530 35.25 -29.60 -6.56
CA HIS A 530 34.54 -30.16 -7.71
C HIS A 530 33.36 -29.27 -8.16
N TYR A 531 32.43 -28.95 -7.25
CA TYR A 531 31.26 -28.15 -7.59
C TYR A 531 31.61 -26.68 -7.84
N LEU A 532 32.56 -26.09 -7.12
CA LEU A 532 33.01 -24.72 -7.38
C LEU A 532 33.67 -24.59 -8.76
N ARG A 533 34.53 -25.53 -9.20
CA ARG A 533 35.08 -25.54 -10.58
C ARG A 533 33.97 -25.51 -11.62
N LYS A 534 32.95 -26.36 -11.45
CA LYS A 534 31.78 -26.47 -12.34
C LYS A 534 30.92 -25.20 -12.34
N TRP A 535 30.62 -24.63 -11.18
CA TRP A 535 29.71 -23.49 -11.05
C TRP A 535 30.34 -22.14 -11.38
N LEU A 536 31.63 -21.95 -11.07
CA LEU A 536 32.42 -20.76 -11.41
C LEU A 536 32.97 -20.80 -12.84
N ARG A 537 32.94 -21.97 -13.51
CA ARG A 537 33.57 -22.28 -14.80
C ARG A 537 35.10 -22.05 -14.78
N LEU A 538 35.77 -22.48 -13.71
CA LEU A 538 37.21 -22.33 -13.52
C LEU A 538 37.95 -23.66 -13.67
N SER A 539 39.10 -23.63 -14.37
CA SER A 539 39.94 -24.81 -14.63
C SER A 539 40.66 -25.34 -13.38
N SER A 540 41.08 -24.44 -12.48
CA SER A 540 41.53 -24.76 -11.12
C SER A 540 40.85 -23.83 -10.11
N VAL A 541 40.73 -24.29 -8.88
CA VAL A 541 40.04 -23.66 -7.73
C VAL A 541 40.88 -23.83 -6.46
N ASP A 542 42.15 -24.21 -6.61
CA ASP A 542 42.98 -24.63 -5.48
C ASP A 542 43.39 -23.41 -4.64
N ASN A 543 43.11 -23.47 -3.33
CA ASN A 543 43.32 -22.40 -2.34
C ASN A 543 42.60 -21.05 -2.60
N LEU A 544 41.46 -21.03 -3.29
CA LEU A 544 40.63 -19.82 -3.42
C LEU A 544 40.10 -19.31 -2.05
N ASP A 545 40.45 -18.08 -1.69
CA ASP A 545 39.78 -17.32 -0.63
C ASP A 545 38.34 -16.99 -1.08
N ILE A 546 37.38 -17.05 -0.17
CA ILE A 546 36.02 -16.57 -0.42
C ILE A 546 36.02 -15.12 -0.93
N ARG A 547 36.90 -14.25 -0.44
CA ARG A 547 36.97 -12.84 -0.85
C ARG A 547 37.28 -12.69 -2.34
N GLU A 548 37.94 -13.68 -2.96
CA GLU A 548 38.21 -13.74 -4.40
C GLU A 548 37.04 -14.30 -5.20
N ILE A 549 36.18 -15.13 -4.57
CA ILE A 549 34.97 -15.68 -5.20
C ILE A 549 33.86 -14.62 -5.26
N LEU A 550 33.72 -13.75 -4.25
CA LEU A 550 32.58 -12.84 -4.10
C LEU A 550 32.54 -11.69 -5.13
N ASP A 551 31.32 -11.33 -5.55
CA ASP A 551 31.05 -10.10 -6.32
C ASP A 551 30.87 -8.90 -5.39
N TRP A 552 31.98 -8.32 -4.93
CA TRP A 552 31.99 -7.12 -4.10
C TRP A 552 31.23 -5.96 -4.74
N ASN A 553 31.30 -5.79 -6.07
CA ASN A 553 30.58 -4.73 -6.78
C ASN A 553 29.05 -4.91 -6.64
N TYR A 554 28.53 -6.13 -6.78
CA TYR A 554 27.11 -6.42 -6.53
C TYR A 554 26.67 -6.06 -5.09
N TYR A 555 27.50 -6.38 -4.09
CA TYR A 555 27.20 -6.05 -2.69
C TYR A 555 27.27 -4.53 -2.43
N ILE A 556 28.30 -3.85 -2.96
CA ILE A 556 28.46 -2.39 -2.92
C ILE A 556 27.28 -1.69 -3.62
N ASP A 557 26.88 -2.10 -4.82
CA ASP A 557 25.76 -1.50 -5.55
C ASP A 557 24.41 -1.65 -4.83
N ARG A 558 24.19 -2.80 -4.16
CA ARG A 558 23.01 -3.00 -3.31
C ARG A 558 23.06 -2.14 -2.06
N PHE A 559 24.24 -1.95 -1.47
CA PHE A 559 24.44 -1.12 -0.29
C PHE A 559 24.31 0.37 -0.61
N ASN A 560 24.97 0.85 -1.67
CA ASN A 560 24.81 2.18 -2.27
C ASN A 560 23.34 2.47 -2.59
N SER A 561 22.62 1.50 -3.15
CA SER A 561 21.18 1.63 -3.39
C SER A 561 20.36 1.74 -2.10
N CYS A 562 20.83 1.23 -0.96
CA CYS A 562 20.22 1.42 0.35
C CYS A 562 20.49 2.85 0.87
N ILE A 563 21.76 3.27 0.88
CA ILE A 563 22.22 4.61 1.26
C ILE A 563 21.49 5.68 0.44
N GLN A 564 21.37 5.51 -0.88
CA GLN A 564 20.64 6.44 -1.74
C GLN A 564 19.18 6.63 -1.30
N LYS A 565 18.47 5.52 -1.03
CA LYS A 565 17.04 5.56 -0.63
C LYS A 565 16.83 6.17 0.75
N ILE A 566 17.69 5.87 1.72
CA ILE A 566 17.49 6.24 3.14
C ILE A 566 18.15 7.57 3.49
N ILE A 567 19.29 7.90 2.86
CA ILE A 567 20.16 9.01 3.27
C ILE A 567 20.27 10.06 2.16
N THR A 568 20.93 9.76 1.04
CA THR A 568 21.40 10.84 0.15
C THR A 568 20.29 11.50 -0.66
N ILE A 569 19.28 10.74 -1.14
CA ILE A 569 18.14 11.31 -1.86
C ILE A 569 17.23 12.12 -0.91
N PRO A 570 16.83 11.61 0.28
CA PRO A 570 16.13 12.42 1.28
C PRO A 570 16.88 13.70 1.67
N ALA A 571 18.18 13.62 1.96
CA ALA A 571 19.02 14.78 2.29
C ALA A 571 18.94 15.88 1.21
N ALA A 572 19.18 15.52 -0.05
CA ALA A 572 19.12 16.45 -1.18
C ALA A 572 17.72 17.07 -1.36
N LEU A 573 16.64 16.30 -1.17
CA LEU A 573 15.26 16.81 -1.23
C LEU A 573 14.92 17.75 -0.07
N GLN A 574 15.62 17.63 1.07
CA GLN A 574 15.56 18.55 2.21
C GLN A 574 16.56 19.71 2.13
N ASN A 575 17.32 19.83 1.02
CA ASN A 575 18.36 20.84 0.76
C ASN A 575 19.62 20.72 1.62
N ILE A 576 19.88 19.54 2.18
CA ILE A 576 21.16 19.21 2.81
C ILE A 576 22.17 18.83 1.72
N ARG A 577 23.44 19.22 1.89
CA ARG A 577 24.54 18.82 0.99
C ARG A 577 24.71 17.30 1.02
N ILE A 578 25.35 16.72 -0.01
CA ILE A 578 25.54 15.26 -0.09
C ILE A 578 26.31 14.76 1.15
N PRO A 579 25.68 13.97 2.05
CA PRO A 579 26.28 13.65 3.34
C PRO A 579 27.26 12.47 3.23
N VAL A 580 27.13 11.64 2.19
CA VAL A 580 28.04 10.52 1.89
C VAL A 580 28.58 10.70 0.46
N PRO A 581 29.67 11.48 0.26
CA PRO A 581 30.15 11.86 -1.08
C PRO A 581 30.55 10.68 -1.98
N ARG A 582 30.91 9.54 -1.39
CA ARG A 582 31.28 8.30 -2.10
C ARG A 582 30.10 7.66 -2.83
N VAL A 583 28.86 8.04 -2.49
CA VAL A 583 27.64 7.45 -3.06
C VAL A 583 26.91 8.52 -3.88
N SER A 584 27.29 8.62 -5.16
CA SER A 584 26.73 9.56 -6.12
C SER A 584 25.20 9.53 -6.17
N HIS A 585 24.58 10.70 -6.35
CA HIS A 585 23.15 10.80 -6.62
C HIS A 585 22.79 10.21 -8.00
N PRO A 586 21.55 9.73 -8.20
CA PRO A 586 21.05 9.41 -9.54
C PRO A 586 21.06 10.64 -10.46
N ASP A 587 21.28 10.42 -11.76
CA ASP A 587 21.47 11.47 -12.77
C ASP A 587 20.39 12.56 -12.76
N TRP A 588 19.12 12.18 -12.61
CA TRP A 588 17.99 13.12 -12.57
C TRP A 588 18.08 14.09 -11.40
N LEU A 589 18.48 13.60 -10.22
CA LEU A 589 18.63 14.40 -9.02
C LEU A 589 19.85 15.30 -9.15
N HIS A 590 20.94 14.79 -9.74
CA HIS A 590 22.14 15.56 -10.00
C HIS A 590 21.88 16.73 -10.97
N LYS A 591 21.14 16.49 -12.06
CA LYS A 591 20.69 17.54 -13.00
C LYS A 591 19.84 18.58 -12.29
N ARG A 592 18.82 18.15 -11.53
CA ARG A 592 17.92 19.04 -10.77
C ARG A 592 18.64 19.89 -9.73
N LEU A 593 19.67 19.38 -9.07
CA LEU A 593 20.51 20.15 -8.14
C LEU A 593 21.36 21.19 -8.88
N VAL A 594 21.93 20.83 -10.04
CA VAL A 594 22.69 21.77 -10.90
C VAL A 594 21.79 22.88 -11.43
N GLU A 595 20.59 22.56 -11.93
CA GLU A 595 19.58 23.54 -12.36
C GLU A 595 19.19 24.50 -11.23
N LYS A 596 18.98 23.98 -10.01
CA LYS A 596 18.62 24.79 -8.84
C LYS A 596 19.74 25.74 -8.40
N ASN A 597 20.99 25.28 -8.50
CA ASN A 597 22.19 26.03 -8.10
C ASN A 597 22.74 26.92 -9.23
N SER A 598 22.22 26.82 -10.44
CA SER A 598 22.58 27.71 -11.56
C SER A 598 22.22 29.16 -11.24
N LEU A 599 23.21 30.05 -11.38
CA LEU A 599 23.01 31.51 -11.32
C LEU A 599 22.09 31.99 -12.46
N TYR A 600 22.15 31.31 -13.61
CA TYR A 600 21.34 31.61 -14.80
C TYR A 600 20.11 30.71 -14.82
N LYS A 601 19.03 31.16 -14.19
CA LYS A 601 17.74 30.47 -14.18
C LYS A 601 16.98 30.77 -15.48
N GLN A 602 16.98 29.81 -16.41
CA GLN A 602 16.04 29.83 -17.54
C GLN A 602 14.61 29.73 -16.97
N LYS A 603 13.84 30.83 -17.07
CA LYS A 603 12.42 30.80 -16.70
C LYS A 603 11.67 30.02 -17.77
N HIS A 604 10.98 28.95 -17.37
CA HIS A 604 10.05 28.23 -18.24
C HIS A 604 9.00 29.21 -18.79
N VAL A 605 8.72 29.19 -20.10
CA VAL A 605 7.85 30.20 -20.75
C VAL A 605 6.48 30.32 -20.07
N GLY A 606 5.95 29.20 -19.55
CA GLY A 606 4.71 29.17 -18.77
C GLY A 606 4.70 29.94 -17.43
N THR A 607 5.84 30.39 -16.90
CA THR A 607 5.88 31.30 -15.72
C THR A 607 6.00 32.78 -16.09
N MET A 608 6.03 33.13 -17.38
CA MET A 608 5.86 34.51 -17.84
C MET A 608 4.38 34.91 -17.99
N TYR A 609 3.47 33.94 -18.06
CA TYR A 609 2.03 34.18 -18.11
C TYR A 609 1.41 33.83 -16.75
N PRO A 610 0.82 34.78 -16.00
CA PRO A 610 0.03 34.43 -14.84
C PRO A 610 -1.20 33.64 -15.31
N ASN A 611 -1.36 32.41 -14.85
CA ASN A 611 -2.60 31.66 -15.03
C ASN A 611 -3.74 32.47 -14.42
N ILE A 612 -4.59 33.05 -15.27
CA ILE A 612 -5.86 33.64 -14.85
C ILE A 612 -6.70 32.49 -14.32
N ILE A 613 -6.78 32.37 -13.00
CA ILE A 613 -7.75 31.49 -12.35
C ILE A 613 -9.11 32.10 -12.61
N ILE A 614 -9.80 31.62 -13.65
CA ILE A 614 -11.21 31.92 -13.87
C ILE A 614 -11.98 31.24 -12.73
N THR A 615 -12.21 32.00 -11.66
CA THR A 615 -13.10 31.59 -10.59
C THR A 615 -14.53 31.60 -11.12
N ASN A 616 -15.03 30.43 -11.55
CA ASN A 616 -16.45 30.24 -11.84
C ASN A 616 -17.29 30.33 -10.55
N ARG A 617 -17.40 31.53 -9.98
CA ARG A 617 -18.45 31.91 -9.05
C ARG A 617 -19.70 32.29 -9.84
N LEU A 618 -20.46 31.29 -10.28
CA LEU A 618 -21.85 31.51 -10.62
C LEU A 618 -22.65 31.63 -9.31
N GLN A 619 -22.76 32.86 -8.80
CA GLN A 619 -23.86 33.21 -7.90
C GLN A 619 -25.06 33.64 -8.78
N PRO A 620 -26.27 33.10 -8.56
CA PRO A 620 -27.45 33.55 -9.28
C PRO A 620 -27.87 34.93 -8.75
N LEU A 621 -27.56 35.99 -9.51
CA LEU A 621 -28.11 37.32 -9.27
C LEU A 621 -29.52 37.42 -9.86
N ALA A 622 -30.43 37.99 -9.08
CA ALA A 622 -31.85 38.03 -9.40
C ALA A 622 -32.16 38.88 -10.64
N ILE A 623 -33.12 38.43 -11.44
CA ILE A 623 -33.72 39.25 -12.50
C ILE A 623 -34.64 40.28 -11.83
N VAL A 624 -34.28 41.56 -11.96
CA VAL A 624 -35.14 42.70 -11.61
C VAL A 624 -35.28 43.59 -12.85
N ASN A 625 -36.48 44.15 -13.01
CA ASN A 625 -36.99 44.68 -14.27
C ASN A 625 -36.37 46.00 -14.76
N SER A 626 -36.67 46.26 -16.03
CA SER A 626 -37.07 47.55 -16.62
C SER A 626 -36.02 48.56 -17.13
N THR A 627 -36.23 48.89 -18.41
CA THR A 627 -36.10 50.21 -19.06
C THR A 627 -34.77 50.96 -18.99
N VAL A 628 -34.08 51.00 -20.14
CA VAL A 628 -33.42 52.23 -20.63
C VAL A 628 -33.83 52.44 -22.09
N CYS A 629 -34.32 53.64 -22.41
CA CYS A 629 -34.57 54.11 -23.78
C CYS A 629 -33.94 55.50 -23.93
N ALA A 630 -33.02 55.62 -24.90
CA ALA A 630 -32.54 56.84 -25.57
C ALA A 630 -31.66 56.36 -26.74
N GLN A 631 -32.05 56.55 -28.01
CA GLN A 631 -31.64 57.67 -28.88
C GLN A 631 -30.09 57.82 -28.96
N CYS A 632 -29.39 57.77 -30.11
CA CYS A 632 -29.70 57.72 -31.56
C CYS A 632 -28.41 57.25 -32.32
N ASN A 633 -28.30 56.98 -33.64
CA ASN A 633 -29.17 57.15 -34.81
C ASN A 633 -28.76 56.22 -35.99
N LEU A 634 -29.65 56.04 -36.99
CA LEU A 634 -29.49 55.96 -38.48
C LEU A 634 -28.14 55.46 -39.09
N ASN A 635 -28.06 54.57 -40.12
CA ASN A 635 -29.01 54.16 -41.18
C ASN A 635 -28.80 52.70 -41.68
N HIS A 636 -29.86 52.09 -42.22
CA HIS A 636 -29.91 50.81 -43.00
C HIS A 636 -29.67 51.06 -44.53
N PRO A 637 -29.66 50.07 -45.47
CA PRO A 637 -30.23 48.70 -45.44
C PRO A 637 -29.45 47.54 -46.14
N ASN A 638 -30.02 46.32 -46.04
CA ASN A 638 -29.90 45.15 -46.95
C ASN A 638 -28.54 44.49 -47.25
N ALA A 639 -28.32 43.25 -46.75
CA ALA A 639 -28.27 42.03 -47.59
C ALA A 639 -28.15 40.72 -46.76
N ARG A 640 -28.75 39.64 -47.29
CA ARG A 640 -28.99 38.33 -46.66
C ARG A 640 -27.73 37.49 -46.35
N CYS A 641 -27.81 36.68 -45.29
CA CYS A 641 -26.89 35.58 -44.98
C CYS A 641 -27.17 34.30 -45.79
N GLN A 642 -26.21 33.36 -45.71
CA GLN A 642 -26.22 31.94 -46.15
C GLN A 642 -25.74 31.64 -47.60
N PRO A 643 -25.21 30.44 -47.88
CA PRO A 643 -23.79 30.13 -47.60
C PRO A 643 -23.07 29.39 -48.76
N ASN A 644 -21.73 29.25 -48.74
CA ASN A 644 -21.12 28.04 -49.32
C ASN A 644 -19.65 27.74 -48.95
N ASN A 645 -19.43 26.44 -48.71
CA ASN A 645 -18.26 25.60 -49.01
C ASN A 645 -16.80 26.03 -48.74
N ASN A 646 -16.21 25.30 -47.78
CA ASN A 646 -14.96 24.54 -47.89
C ASN A 646 -13.70 25.18 -48.51
N ASN A 647 -12.64 25.29 -47.69
CA ASN A 647 -11.51 24.38 -47.86
C ASN A 647 -10.61 24.24 -46.60
N ASN A 648 -10.52 23.00 -46.12
CA ASN A 648 -9.38 22.29 -45.51
C ASN A 648 -8.45 22.95 -44.46
N ASN A 649 -8.58 22.40 -43.25
CA ASN A 649 -7.53 21.72 -42.47
C ASN A 649 -6.20 22.44 -42.16
N ASN A 650 -6.08 22.85 -40.88
CA ASN A 650 -4.95 22.42 -40.03
C ASN A 650 -5.25 22.73 -38.54
N THR A 651 -5.86 21.79 -37.83
CA THR A 651 -6.04 21.86 -36.36
C THR A 651 -4.94 21.09 -35.65
N LEU A 652 -4.03 21.83 -35.00
CA LEU A 652 -3.03 21.28 -34.09
C LEU A 652 -3.72 20.63 -32.88
N SER A 653 -3.48 19.33 -32.67
CA SER A 653 -3.92 18.63 -31.47
C SER A 653 -3.02 18.99 -30.28
N PHE A 654 -3.63 19.49 -29.20
CA PHE A 654 -2.93 19.66 -27.93
C PHE A 654 -2.63 18.30 -27.29
N HIS A 655 -1.38 18.09 -26.90
CA HIS A 655 -0.94 16.90 -26.19
C HIS A 655 -1.39 16.95 -24.71
N GLU A 656 -2.35 16.12 -24.32
CA GLU A 656 -2.61 15.82 -22.90
C GLU A 656 -1.55 14.83 -22.37
N LEU A 657 -1.04 15.10 -21.16
CA LEU A 657 -0.08 14.24 -20.46
C LEU A 657 -0.81 13.14 -19.65
N PRO A 658 -0.34 11.88 -19.62
CA PRO A 658 -1.12 10.78 -19.03
C PRO A 658 -1.02 10.72 -17.50
N GLN A 659 -2.16 10.73 -16.81
CA GLN A 659 -2.27 10.48 -15.35
C GLN A 659 -2.29 8.96 -14.97
N GLU A 660 -2.08 8.04 -15.92
CA GLU A 660 -2.41 6.60 -15.76
C GLU A 660 -1.51 5.76 -14.82
N THR A 661 -0.36 6.26 -14.36
CA THR A 661 0.66 5.40 -13.71
C THR A 661 0.51 5.16 -12.20
N GLN A 662 -0.37 5.87 -11.49
CA GLN A 662 -0.47 5.76 -10.01
C GLN A 662 -1.44 4.68 -9.50
N LEU A 663 -2.63 4.53 -10.10
CA LEU A 663 -3.67 3.57 -9.64
C LEU A 663 -3.34 2.10 -10.01
N SER A 664 -2.64 1.88 -11.11
CA SER A 664 -2.30 0.52 -11.60
C SER A 664 -1.31 -0.23 -10.69
N ILE A 665 -0.47 0.51 -9.96
CA ILE A 665 0.52 -0.06 -9.01
C ILE A 665 -0.16 -0.51 -7.71
N GLU A 666 -1.18 0.21 -7.23
CA GLU A 666 -1.91 -0.13 -6.00
C GLU A 666 -2.66 -1.45 -6.13
N ARG A 667 -3.31 -1.70 -7.28
CA ARG A 667 -4.05 -2.96 -7.51
C ARG A 667 -3.16 -4.20 -7.56
N LYS A 668 -1.92 -4.09 -8.10
CA LYS A 668 -0.96 -5.21 -8.10
C LYS A 668 -0.59 -5.62 -6.67
N HIS A 669 -0.35 -4.65 -5.78
CA HIS A 669 -0.02 -4.94 -4.39
C HIS A 669 -1.22 -5.41 -3.55
N LEU A 670 -2.45 -4.96 -3.86
CA LEU A 670 -3.66 -5.48 -3.21
C LEU A 670 -3.89 -6.97 -3.55
N ALA A 671 -3.70 -7.35 -4.83
CA ALA A 671 -3.77 -8.74 -5.26
C ALA A 671 -2.70 -9.63 -4.60
N ASP A 672 -1.48 -9.12 -4.40
CA ASP A 672 -0.42 -9.85 -3.68
C ASP A 672 -0.65 -9.90 -2.17
N TYR A 673 -1.36 -8.94 -1.57
CA TYR A 673 -1.76 -9.02 -0.15
C TYR A 673 -2.77 -10.15 0.07
N CYS A 674 -3.77 -10.29 -0.82
CA CYS A 674 -4.71 -11.42 -0.80
C CYS A 674 -4.06 -12.79 -1.06
N ARG A 675 -2.88 -12.83 -1.71
CA ARG A 675 -2.10 -14.06 -1.92
C ARG A 675 -1.17 -14.43 -0.78
N LYS A 676 -0.78 -13.46 0.06
CA LYS A 676 0.13 -13.66 1.21
C LYS A 676 -0.59 -13.91 2.54
N ALA A 677 -1.91 -13.88 2.52
CA ALA A 677 -2.77 -14.37 3.61
C ALA A 677 -3.07 -15.89 3.48
N TYR A 678 -2.26 -16.61 2.68
CA TYR A 678 -2.26 -18.05 2.44
C TYR A 678 -0.82 -18.56 2.46
#